data_AF-A0A8J5X9T3-F1
#
_entry.id   AF-A0A8J5X9T3-F1
#
_cell.length_a   1.000
_cell.length_b   1.000
_cell.length_c   1.000
_cell.angle_alpha   90.00
_cell.angle_beta   90.00
_cell.angle_gamma   90.00
#
_symmetry.space_group_name_H-M   'P 1'
#
loop_
_entity.id
_entity.type
_entity.pdbx_description
1 polymer ?
#
loop_
_entity_poly.entity_id
_entity_poly.type
_entity_poly.pdbx_seq_one_letter_code
_entity_poly.pdbx_strand_id
1 'polypeptide(L)'
;MFAVRTLTLLMIAAHACHAHRASGALASSRRLAGRAALSRAAVRAEADLLDSARALASTAGVVAAKGLDTFEDAVLHLRRMAAVPAEASVAVGLRDDDGDRRRRIVVIGAGWGAHALIKVIDASAFRVTIVSPRDHFLFTPMLAATAVGTVEYRSIVESMRASNPLVEFVEGVATDIDPRGQRVSVSLSPLLDIPPARARDELELDAKAHVADGARGDELRAQRQIISLPYDTLVVACGARVSLSAVPGAALRCHRLKEVEDARELRRAISEAFARAARTGTADGEVRRLLTFVVVGGGPTGVELSGEMTDLLSSDARRLYPALASRARVVLVHGGAELLPPFEPSLRAAAASGLRARGVQLVLNSRVERVGETTLTVRTRVRGADGAEGVERSELPYGAVVWCAGTTPQPFVRALLAELPEAAASRDGRLNVDSWLRVRMGGGTADARAEPPGGAAPLLGSILAIGDAACETFASDDSQTARSALARSYGEREGGGGARGAAEPTPLPQTAQVAAQQGAFAARMINRGYTLASTPPVLADARAGGDGAPGAGGARWWLVARGVGRAPPFAFLNLGILAFIGGGEALAQVQLGDVTLLKEAGSVGFLLWRSVYLVKQVALRNRVLVTFDWLKAAVFGRDLTRF
;
A
#
# COMPACT_ATOMS: atom_id res chain seq x y z
N MET A 1 -22.04 3.34 -6.35
CA MET A 1 -21.51 4.22 -7.41
C MET A 1 -22.41 5.44 -7.62
N PHE A 2 -23.74 5.29 -7.64
CA PHE A 2 -24.70 6.41 -7.67
C PHE A 2 -24.57 7.35 -6.46
N ALA A 3 -24.55 6.81 -5.23
CA ALA A 3 -24.45 7.62 -4.02
C ALA A 3 -23.20 8.52 -3.94
N VAL A 4 -22.04 8.05 -4.41
CA VAL A 4 -20.80 8.84 -4.42
C VAL A 4 -20.88 9.96 -5.47
N ARG A 5 -21.41 9.68 -6.67
CA ARG A 5 -21.65 10.72 -7.69
C ARG A 5 -22.65 11.77 -7.23
N THR A 6 -23.74 11.36 -6.58
CA THR A 6 -24.75 12.26 -6.04
C THR A 6 -24.19 13.10 -4.89
N LEU A 7 -23.40 12.51 -3.99
CA LEU A 7 -22.74 13.24 -2.91
C LEU A 7 -21.68 14.21 -3.46
N THR A 8 -20.87 13.81 -4.43
CA THR A 8 -19.88 14.70 -5.07
C THR A 8 -20.55 15.88 -5.77
N LEU A 9 -21.66 15.68 -6.49
CA LEU A 9 -22.42 16.76 -7.14
C LEU A 9 -23.10 17.71 -6.13
N LEU A 10 -23.71 17.17 -5.08
CA LEU A 10 -24.27 17.97 -3.98
C LEU A 10 -23.20 18.78 -3.24
N MET A 11 -22.01 18.21 -3.06
CA MET A 11 -20.88 18.88 -2.40
C MET A 11 -20.26 19.98 -3.28
N ILE A 12 -20.17 19.77 -4.61
CA ILE A 12 -19.75 20.81 -5.56
C ILE A 12 -20.73 21.99 -5.53
N ALA A 13 -22.04 21.71 -5.49
CA ALA A 13 -23.06 22.74 -5.40
C ALA A 13 -23.00 23.51 -4.05
N ALA A 14 -22.75 22.82 -2.94
CA ALA A 14 -22.56 23.43 -1.62
C ALA A 14 -21.31 24.32 -1.56
N HIS A 15 -20.21 23.90 -2.19
CA HIS A 15 -18.97 24.69 -2.24
C HIS A 15 -19.11 25.94 -3.11
N ALA A 16 -19.81 25.84 -4.25
CA ALA A 16 -20.14 27.01 -5.08
C ALA A 16 -21.00 28.03 -4.32
N CYS A 17 -21.97 27.56 -3.52
CA CYS A 17 -22.81 28.41 -2.69
C CYS A 17 -22.01 29.09 -1.55
N HIS A 18 -21.06 28.37 -0.93
CA HIS A 18 -20.22 28.93 0.12
C HIS A 18 -19.19 29.95 -0.41
N ALA A 19 -18.59 29.67 -1.58
CA ALA A 19 -17.71 30.60 -2.27
C ALA A 19 -18.43 31.91 -2.66
N HIS A 20 -19.69 31.80 -3.10
CA HIS A 20 -20.51 32.98 -3.41
C HIS A 20 -20.82 33.84 -2.17
N ARG A 21 -20.98 33.22 -0.98
CA ARG A 21 -21.16 33.94 0.30
C ARG A 21 -19.86 34.57 0.80
N ALA A 22 -18.71 33.91 0.60
CA ALA A 22 -17.39 34.44 0.97
C ALA A 22 -16.99 35.65 0.10
N SER A 23 -17.32 35.64 -1.19
CA SER A 23 -17.14 36.78 -2.09
C SER A 23 -17.97 38.01 -1.67
N GLY A 24 -19.15 37.80 -1.06
CA GLY A 24 -19.97 38.87 -0.48
C GLY A 24 -19.35 39.51 0.78
N ALA A 25 -18.63 38.74 1.59
CA ALA A 25 -17.94 39.23 2.79
C ALA A 25 -16.62 39.97 2.47
N LEU A 26 -15.98 39.66 1.35
CA LEU A 26 -14.81 40.39 0.85
C LEU A 26 -15.17 41.77 0.26
N ALA A 27 -16.42 41.96 -0.19
CA ALA A 27 -16.90 43.25 -0.66
C ALA A 27 -17.10 44.27 0.48
N SER A 28 -17.36 43.81 1.71
CA SER A 28 -17.57 44.69 2.88
C SER A 28 -16.28 45.09 3.60
N SER A 29 -15.17 44.35 3.45
CA SER A 29 -13.88 44.66 4.09
C SER A 29 -13.02 45.69 3.35
N ARG A 30 -13.43 46.12 2.14
CA ARG A 30 -12.75 47.16 1.33
C ARG A 30 -12.72 48.56 1.97
N ARG A 31 -13.34 48.78 3.13
CA ARG A 31 -13.44 50.11 3.76
C ARG A 31 -12.39 50.41 4.85
N LEU A 32 -11.52 49.49 5.27
CA LEU A 32 -10.77 49.66 6.52
C LEU A 32 -9.25 49.31 6.54
N ALA A 33 -8.55 49.13 5.43
CA ALA A 33 -7.10 48.88 5.47
C ALA A 33 -6.30 49.63 4.40
N GLY A 34 -5.07 50.04 4.75
CA GLY A 34 -4.18 50.85 3.91
C GLY A 34 -3.74 50.17 2.60
N ARG A 35 -3.71 50.98 1.52
CA ARG A 35 -3.54 50.58 0.11
C ARG A 35 -2.32 49.70 -0.22
N ALA A 36 -1.22 49.75 0.54
CA ALA A 36 0.03 49.06 0.20
C ALA A 36 0.14 47.61 0.72
N ALA A 37 -0.53 47.27 1.83
CA ALA A 37 -0.57 45.90 2.36
C ALA A 37 -1.66 45.06 1.65
N LEU A 38 -2.75 45.71 1.26
CA LEU A 38 -3.84 45.10 0.49
C LEU A 38 -3.40 44.65 -0.91
N SER A 39 -2.48 45.36 -1.58
CA SER A 39 -2.06 44.97 -2.94
C SER A 39 -1.25 43.67 -2.95
N ARG A 40 -0.34 43.46 -1.99
CA ARG A 40 0.42 42.20 -1.88
C ARG A 40 -0.43 41.02 -1.42
N ALA A 41 -1.37 41.26 -0.50
CA ALA A 41 -2.29 40.22 -0.05
C ALA A 41 -3.32 39.84 -1.14
N ALA A 42 -3.84 40.81 -1.88
CA ALA A 42 -4.75 40.57 -3.01
C ALA A 42 -4.05 39.86 -4.18
N VAL A 43 -2.83 40.27 -4.52
CA VAL A 43 -2.03 39.61 -5.58
C VAL A 43 -1.67 38.17 -5.18
N ARG A 44 -1.36 37.90 -3.91
CA ARG A 44 -1.16 36.52 -3.41
C ARG A 44 -2.46 35.72 -3.47
N ALA A 45 -3.58 36.29 -3.00
CA ALA A 45 -4.86 35.62 -3.03
C ALA A 45 -5.33 35.31 -4.46
N GLU A 46 -5.08 36.21 -5.42
CA GLU A 46 -5.40 36.00 -6.84
C GLU A 46 -4.50 34.94 -7.49
N ALA A 47 -3.19 34.95 -7.18
CA ALA A 47 -2.27 33.90 -7.62
C ALA A 47 -2.65 32.52 -7.05
N ASP A 48 -2.98 32.45 -5.76
CA ASP A 48 -3.43 31.22 -5.09
C ASP A 48 -4.75 30.71 -5.70
N LEU A 49 -5.67 31.61 -6.10
CA LEU A 49 -6.93 31.27 -6.75
C LEU A 49 -6.73 30.74 -8.16
N LEU A 50 -5.84 31.36 -8.94
CA LEU A 50 -5.48 30.92 -10.29
C LEU A 50 -4.74 29.58 -10.29
N ASP A 51 -3.84 29.36 -9.34
CA ASP A 51 -3.16 28.08 -9.18
C ASP A 51 -4.12 26.98 -8.73
N SER A 52 -5.06 27.29 -7.82
CA SER A 52 -6.13 26.38 -7.43
C SER A 52 -7.07 26.05 -8.61
N ALA A 53 -7.42 27.04 -9.44
CA ALA A 53 -8.24 26.83 -10.63
C ALA A 53 -7.54 25.95 -11.68
N ARG A 54 -6.24 26.16 -11.90
CA ARG A 54 -5.42 25.31 -12.80
C ARG A 54 -5.32 23.88 -12.27
N ALA A 55 -5.11 23.70 -10.97
CA ALA A 55 -5.08 22.39 -10.33
C ALA A 55 -6.43 21.65 -10.43
N LEU A 56 -7.55 22.37 -10.27
CA LEU A 56 -8.89 21.81 -10.45
C LEU A 56 -9.15 21.42 -11.91
N ALA A 57 -8.74 22.23 -12.87
CA ALA A 57 -8.92 21.94 -14.30
C ALA A 57 -8.11 20.71 -14.74
N SER A 58 -6.83 20.61 -14.34
CA SER A 58 -6.00 19.43 -14.62
C SER A 58 -6.57 18.17 -13.96
N THR A 59 -7.04 18.29 -12.72
CA THR A 59 -7.66 17.20 -11.99
C THR A 59 -8.99 16.76 -12.62
N ALA A 60 -9.80 17.70 -13.12
CA ALA A 60 -11.05 17.39 -13.83
C ALA A 60 -10.81 16.55 -15.09
N GLY A 61 -9.75 16.84 -15.85
CA GLY A 61 -9.31 16.02 -16.98
C GLY A 61 -8.95 14.59 -16.56
N VAL A 62 -8.19 14.44 -15.47
CA VAL A 62 -7.84 13.12 -14.90
C VAL A 62 -9.08 12.36 -14.43
N VAL A 63 -10.02 13.03 -13.78
CA VAL A 63 -11.28 12.43 -13.29
C VAL A 63 -12.15 11.97 -14.45
N ALA A 64 -12.29 12.78 -15.51
CA ALA A 64 -13.04 12.39 -16.70
C ALA A 64 -12.44 11.15 -17.37
N ALA A 65 -11.11 11.11 -17.53
CA ALA A 65 -10.39 9.96 -18.08
C ALA A 65 -10.60 8.69 -17.25
N LYS A 66 -10.42 8.78 -15.91
CA LYS A 66 -10.64 7.64 -15.00
C LYS A 66 -12.10 7.18 -14.96
N GLY A 67 -13.05 8.10 -15.13
CA GLY A 67 -14.47 7.78 -15.21
C GLY A 67 -14.81 6.91 -16.42
N LEU A 68 -14.19 7.18 -17.57
CA LEU A 68 -14.37 6.38 -18.78
C LEU A 68 -13.63 5.04 -18.70
N ASP A 69 -12.41 5.02 -18.16
CA ASP A 69 -11.67 3.78 -17.86
C ASP A 69 -12.51 2.84 -16.98
N THR A 70 -13.18 3.38 -15.95
CA THR A 70 -14.02 2.58 -15.05
C THR A 70 -15.21 1.94 -15.76
N PHE A 71 -15.75 2.61 -16.78
CA PHE A 71 -16.84 2.06 -17.60
C PHE A 71 -16.34 0.93 -18.50
N GLU A 72 -15.18 1.11 -19.14
CA GLU A 72 -14.52 0.05 -19.93
C GLU A 72 -14.23 -1.19 -19.07
N ASP A 73 -13.68 -0.99 -17.87
CA ASP A 73 -13.39 -2.07 -16.91
C ASP A 73 -14.68 -2.84 -16.53
N ALA A 74 -15.80 -2.14 -16.35
CA ALA A 74 -17.09 -2.77 -16.03
C ALA A 74 -17.64 -3.61 -17.20
N VAL A 75 -17.50 -3.12 -18.44
CA VAL A 75 -17.89 -3.88 -19.65
C VAL A 75 -17.04 -5.13 -19.80
N LEU A 76 -15.72 -5.04 -19.58
CA LEU A 76 -14.82 -6.19 -19.60
C LEU A 76 -15.19 -7.22 -18.52
N HIS A 77 -15.51 -6.76 -17.31
CA HIS A 77 -15.96 -7.65 -16.24
C HIS A 77 -17.23 -8.43 -16.61
N LEU A 78 -18.23 -7.76 -17.20
CA LEU A 78 -19.46 -8.40 -17.67
C LEU A 78 -19.19 -9.43 -18.77
N ARG A 79 -18.29 -9.11 -19.72
CA ARG A 79 -17.87 -10.07 -20.76
C ARG A 79 -17.19 -11.30 -20.17
N ARG A 80 -16.32 -11.15 -19.17
CA ARG A 80 -15.71 -12.29 -18.48
C ARG A 80 -16.73 -13.17 -17.80
N MET A 81 -17.71 -12.59 -17.09
CA MET A 81 -18.77 -13.35 -16.44
C MET A 81 -19.59 -14.16 -17.46
N ALA A 82 -19.80 -13.61 -18.66
CA ALA A 82 -20.49 -14.31 -19.74
C ALA A 82 -19.61 -15.39 -20.43
N ALA A 83 -18.29 -15.26 -20.35
CA ALA A 83 -17.32 -16.13 -21.04
C ALA A 83 -16.82 -17.31 -20.20
N VAL A 84 -17.18 -17.43 -18.91
CA VAL A 84 -16.82 -18.59 -18.08
C VAL A 84 -17.57 -19.83 -18.60
N PRO A 85 -16.91 -20.79 -19.27
CA PRO A 85 -17.55 -22.05 -19.65
C PRO A 85 -17.81 -22.88 -18.39
N ALA A 86 -18.89 -23.67 -18.39
CA ALA A 86 -19.27 -24.54 -17.27
C ALA A 86 -18.21 -25.59 -16.89
N GLU A 87 -17.19 -25.80 -17.73
CA GLU A 87 -16.14 -26.82 -17.58
C GLU A 87 -14.70 -26.26 -17.54
N ALA A 88 -14.50 -24.94 -17.39
CA ALA A 88 -13.15 -24.38 -17.31
C ALA A 88 -12.49 -24.67 -15.95
N SER A 89 -12.12 -25.92 -15.72
CA SER A 89 -11.03 -26.27 -14.84
C SER A 89 -9.75 -25.69 -15.46
N VAL A 90 -9.29 -24.55 -14.96
CA VAL A 90 -7.96 -24.04 -15.27
C VAL A 90 -6.95 -25.03 -14.68
N ALA A 91 -6.60 -26.07 -15.44
CA ALA A 91 -5.44 -26.89 -15.16
C ALA A 91 -4.22 -25.94 -15.22
N VAL A 92 -3.40 -25.94 -14.18
CA VAL A 92 -2.12 -25.23 -14.22
C VAL A 92 -1.29 -25.94 -15.29
N GLY A 93 -1.26 -25.39 -16.50
CA GLY A 93 -0.43 -25.89 -17.59
C GLY A 93 1.03 -25.58 -17.28
N LEU A 94 1.66 -26.34 -16.39
CA LEU A 94 3.10 -26.24 -16.10
C LEU A 94 3.98 -26.71 -17.28
N ARG A 95 3.40 -26.91 -18.46
CA ARG A 95 4.08 -27.40 -19.65
C ARG A 95 4.39 -26.22 -20.57
N ASP A 96 5.64 -26.16 -21.02
CA ASP A 96 6.11 -25.14 -21.97
C ASP A 96 5.39 -25.22 -23.34
N ASP A 97 4.72 -26.34 -23.65
CA ASP A 97 4.01 -26.59 -24.90
C ASP A 97 2.64 -27.27 -24.65
N ASP A 98 1.67 -26.51 -24.12
CA ASP A 98 0.27 -26.96 -23.98
C ASP A 98 -0.63 -26.53 -25.16
N GLY A 99 -0.02 -25.97 -26.21
CA GLY A 99 -0.74 -25.45 -27.38
C GLY A 99 -1.42 -24.09 -27.17
N ASP A 100 -1.38 -23.50 -25.96
CA ASP A 100 -1.90 -22.16 -25.70
C ASP A 100 -0.96 -21.09 -26.28
N ARG A 101 -1.45 -20.37 -27.30
CA ARG A 101 -0.69 -19.32 -28.00
C ARG A 101 -0.88 -17.93 -27.39
N ARG A 102 -1.64 -17.80 -26.30
CA ARG A 102 -1.85 -16.51 -25.65
C ARG A 102 -0.56 -16.01 -25.01
N ARG A 103 -0.33 -14.70 -25.08
CA ARG A 103 0.80 -14.04 -24.44
C ARG A 103 0.75 -14.26 -22.92
N ARG A 104 1.88 -14.68 -22.34
CA ARG A 104 2.06 -15.07 -20.94
C ARG A 104 2.40 -13.87 -20.07
N ILE A 105 1.61 -13.65 -19.04
CA ILE A 105 1.80 -12.59 -18.04
C ILE A 105 1.96 -13.25 -16.68
N VAL A 106 3.14 -13.11 -16.08
CA VAL A 106 3.39 -13.61 -14.73
C VAL A 106 3.36 -12.44 -13.75
N VAL A 107 2.52 -12.55 -12.73
CA VAL A 107 2.33 -11.54 -11.69
C VAL A 107 2.86 -12.07 -10.36
N ILE A 108 3.88 -11.42 -9.81
CA ILE A 108 4.47 -11.82 -8.52
C ILE A 108 3.75 -11.07 -7.39
N GLY A 109 3.00 -11.80 -6.57
CA GLY A 109 2.27 -11.30 -5.40
C GLY A 109 0.75 -11.25 -5.57
N ALA A 110 0.04 -11.29 -4.45
CA ALA A 110 -1.43 -11.25 -4.36
C ALA A 110 -1.94 -10.02 -3.55
N GLY A 111 -1.23 -8.89 -3.63
CA GLY A 111 -1.56 -7.65 -2.93
C GLY A 111 -2.49 -6.70 -3.69
N TRP A 112 -2.60 -5.45 -3.23
CA TRP A 112 -3.44 -4.40 -3.83
C TRP A 112 -3.19 -4.17 -5.33
N GLY A 113 -1.92 -4.13 -5.75
CA GLY A 113 -1.55 -3.93 -7.15
C GLY A 113 -1.96 -5.12 -8.02
N ALA A 114 -1.61 -6.34 -7.61
CA ALA A 114 -1.96 -7.55 -8.32
C ALA A 114 -3.48 -7.76 -8.41
N HIS A 115 -4.21 -7.54 -7.30
CA HIS A 115 -5.67 -7.67 -7.25
C HIS A 115 -6.37 -6.68 -8.19
N ALA A 116 -5.92 -5.42 -8.21
CA ALA A 116 -6.44 -4.43 -9.14
C ALA A 116 -6.13 -4.80 -10.60
N LEU A 117 -4.93 -5.31 -10.88
CA LEU A 117 -4.54 -5.78 -12.20
C LEU A 117 -5.45 -6.92 -12.68
N ILE A 118 -5.64 -7.97 -11.87
CA ILE A 118 -6.44 -9.14 -12.31
C ILE A 118 -7.94 -8.83 -12.47
N LYS A 119 -8.43 -7.80 -11.77
CA LYS A 119 -9.79 -7.30 -11.99
C LYS A 119 -9.95 -6.59 -13.33
N VAL A 120 -8.88 -6.05 -13.89
CA VAL A 120 -8.93 -5.25 -15.12
C VAL A 120 -8.38 -6.02 -16.35
N ILE A 121 -7.42 -6.93 -16.19
CA ILE A 121 -6.78 -7.66 -17.31
C ILE A 121 -7.73 -8.62 -18.03
N ASP A 122 -7.74 -8.61 -19.37
CA ASP A 122 -8.51 -9.56 -20.17
C ASP A 122 -7.86 -10.95 -20.20
N ALA A 123 -8.14 -11.75 -19.18
CA ALA A 123 -7.66 -13.12 -19.05
C ALA A 123 -8.24 -14.10 -20.10
N SER A 124 -9.14 -13.65 -20.99
CA SER A 124 -9.51 -14.44 -22.17
C SER A 124 -8.49 -14.28 -23.31
N ALA A 125 -7.88 -13.10 -23.43
CA ALA A 125 -6.87 -12.78 -24.44
C ALA A 125 -5.44 -13.09 -23.98
N PHE A 126 -5.18 -13.02 -22.67
CA PHE A 126 -3.86 -13.25 -22.09
C PHE A 126 -3.87 -14.44 -21.16
N ARG A 127 -2.77 -15.20 -21.15
CA ARG A 127 -2.55 -16.23 -20.14
C ARG A 127 -1.90 -15.58 -18.93
N VAL A 128 -2.66 -15.43 -17.84
CA VAL A 128 -2.21 -14.72 -16.64
C VAL A 128 -1.99 -15.73 -15.52
N THR A 129 -0.79 -15.72 -14.94
CA THR A 129 -0.42 -16.58 -13.80
C THR A 129 0.03 -15.72 -12.63
N ILE A 130 -0.62 -15.85 -11.48
CA ILE A 130 -0.20 -15.23 -10.22
C ILE A 130 0.67 -16.20 -9.46
N VAL A 131 1.82 -15.73 -8.99
CA VAL A 131 2.70 -16.45 -8.05
C VAL A 131 2.67 -15.74 -6.71
N SER A 132 2.18 -16.42 -5.67
CA SER A 132 2.21 -15.87 -4.32
C SER A 132 2.14 -16.98 -3.27
N PRO A 133 2.81 -16.84 -2.10
CA PRO A 133 2.62 -17.76 -0.99
C PRO A 133 1.26 -17.60 -0.30
N ARG A 134 0.43 -16.67 -0.78
CA ARG A 134 -0.87 -16.32 -0.22
C ARG A 134 -1.93 -16.39 -1.32
N ASP A 135 -2.91 -17.27 -1.16
CA ASP A 135 -3.99 -17.54 -2.11
C ASP A 135 -5.11 -16.47 -2.16
N HIS A 136 -5.00 -15.45 -1.31
CA HIS A 136 -6.01 -14.43 -1.13
C HIS A 136 -5.43 -13.02 -1.19
N PHE A 137 -6.28 -12.08 -1.59
CA PHE A 137 -6.13 -10.66 -1.35
C PHE A 137 -6.48 -10.34 0.10
N LEU A 138 -5.72 -9.40 0.69
CA LEU A 138 -5.96 -8.88 2.04
C LEU A 138 -6.29 -7.39 2.00
N PHE A 139 -7.45 -7.00 2.54
CA PHE A 139 -7.84 -5.61 2.74
C PHE A 139 -7.10 -5.02 3.96
N THR A 140 -5.83 -4.67 3.74
CA THR A 140 -4.91 -4.20 4.79
C THR A 140 -5.40 -3.03 5.67
N PRO A 141 -6.25 -2.08 5.22
CA PRO A 141 -6.73 -0.99 6.08
C PRO A 141 -7.58 -1.43 7.28
N MET A 142 -8.02 -2.69 7.34
CA MET A 142 -8.78 -3.22 8.48
C MET A 142 -8.00 -4.24 9.31
N LEU A 143 -6.68 -4.33 9.10
CA LEU A 143 -5.84 -5.28 9.80
C LEU A 143 -5.68 -4.95 11.30
N ALA A 144 -5.63 -3.66 11.65
CA ALA A 144 -5.61 -3.21 13.05
C ALA A 144 -6.88 -3.64 13.82
N ALA A 145 -8.06 -3.42 13.20
CA ALA A 145 -9.34 -3.90 13.72
C ALA A 145 -9.38 -5.42 13.88
N THR A 146 -8.73 -6.13 12.94
CA THR A 146 -8.62 -7.59 12.98
C THR A 146 -7.73 -8.08 14.11
N ALA A 147 -6.64 -7.39 14.42
CA ALA A 147 -5.72 -7.78 15.50
C ALA A 147 -6.40 -7.81 16.88
N VAL A 148 -7.45 -7.00 17.09
CA VAL A 148 -8.18 -6.93 18.37
C VAL A 148 -9.56 -7.59 18.33
N GLY A 149 -9.98 -8.17 17.21
CA GLY A 149 -11.29 -8.84 17.10
C GLY A 149 -12.49 -7.92 16.86
N THR A 150 -12.27 -6.67 16.43
CA THR A 150 -13.35 -5.76 15.97
C THR A 150 -13.95 -6.25 14.65
N VAL A 151 -13.12 -6.86 13.81
CA VAL A 151 -13.53 -7.53 12.55
C VAL A 151 -12.78 -8.86 12.44
N GLU A 152 -13.38 -9.87 11.84
CA GLU A 152 -12.69 -11.14 11.63
C GLU A 152 -11.81 -11.12 10.39
N TYR A 153 -10.67 -11.81 10.46
CA TYR A 153 -9.72 -11.88 9.34
C TYR A 153 -10.37 -12.42 8.07
N ARG A 154 -11.30 -13.39 8.20
CA ARG A 154 -12.04 -13.99 7.07
C ARG A 154 -12.97 -13.01 6.35
N SER A 155 -13.31 -11.89 7.00
CA SER A 155 -14.18 -10.85 6.46
C SER A 155 -13.42 -9.84 5.61
N ILE A 156 -12.10 -9.72 5.81
CA ILE A 156 -11.22 -8.77 5.12
C ILE A 156 -10.31 -9.42 4.08
N VAL A 157 -10.52 -10.70 3.78
CA VAL A 157 -9.80 -11.45 2.74
C VAL A 157 -10.72 -11.90 1.62
N GLU A 158 -10.19 -12.03 0.41
CA GLU A 158 -10.90 -12.54 -0.76
C GLU A 158 -9.99 -13.43 -1.59
N SER A 159 -10.45 -14.61 -1.99
CA SER A 159 -9.65 -15.54 -2.79
C SER A 159 -9.28 -14.91 -4.15
N MET A 160 -8.02 -15.06 -4.56
CA MET A 160 -7.58 -14.62 -5.89
C MET A 160 -8.29 -15.39 -7.00
N ARG A 161 -8.53 -16.69 -6.78
CA ARG A 161 -9.27 -17.57 -7.70
C ARG A 161 -10.74 -17.13 -7.85
N ALA A 162 -11.38 -16.73 -6.75
CA ALA A 162 -12.75 -16.21 -6.79
C ALA A 162 -12.82 -14.82 -7.46
N SER A 163 -11.76 -14.02 -7.33
CA SER A 163 -11.69 -12.67 -7.90
C SER A 163 -11.61 -12.66 -9.43
N ASN A 164 -10.94 -13.64 -10.03
CA ASN A 164 -10.95 -13.87 -11.48
C ASN A 164 -10.68 -15.37 -11.79
N PRO A 165 -11.70 -16.16 -12.16
CA PRO A 165 -11.56 -17.60 -12.34
C PRO A 165 -10.74 -18.00 -13.59
N LEU A 166 -10.49 -17.06 -14.51
CA LEU A 166 -9.67 -17.30 -15.71
C LEU A 166 -8.17 -17.11 -15.46
N VAL A 167 -7.78 -16.68 -14.26
CA VAL A 167 -6.37 -16.45 -13.90
C VAL A 167 -5.83 -17.67 -13.17
N GLU A 168 -4.68 -18.16 -13.64
CA GLU A 168 -3.94 -19.22 -12.97
C GLU A 168 -3.34 -18.70 -11.66
N PHE A 169 -3.36 -19.54 -10.63
CA PHE A 169 -2.73 -19.23 -9.35
C PHE A 169 -1.79 -20.36 -8.95
N VAL A 170 -0.52 -20.00 -8.77
CA VAL A 170 0.57 -20.82 -8.29
C VAL A 170 0.89 -20.39 -6.86
N GLU A 171 0.67 -21.31 -5.92
CA GLU A 171 1.00 -21.08 -4.52
C GLU A 171 2.49 -21.34 -4.30
N GLY A 172 3.26 -20.27 -4.13
CA GLY A 172 4.70 -20.36 -4.02
C GLY A 172 5.39 -19.00 -3.96
N VAL A 173 6.69 -19.03 -3.70
CA VAL A 173 7.54 -17.85 -3.59
C VAL A 173 8.44 -17.79 -4.81
N ALA A 174 8.41 -16.67 -5.54
CA ALA A 174 9.41 -16.38 -6.55
C ALA A 174 10.74 -16.13 -5.86
N THR A 175 11.74 -16.96 -6.16
CA THR A 175 13.05 -16.93 -5.49
C THR A 175 14.11 -16.29 -6.36
N ASP A 176 14.05 -16.51 -7.67
CA ASP A 176 15.08 -16.13 -8.62
C ASP A 176 14.48 -15.87 -10.01
N ILE A 177 15.26 -15.27 -10.91
CA ILE A 177 14.80 -14.84 -12.23
C ILE A 177 15.94 -14.80 -13.24
N ASP A 178 15.67 -15.27 -14.45
CA ASP A 178 16.49 -15.01 -15.64
C ASP A 178 15.73 -14.00 -16.53
N PRO A 179 16.08 -12.69 -16.47
CA PRO A 179 15.42 -11.67 -17.26
C PRO A 179 15.57 -11.87 -18.76
N ARG A 180 16.71 -12.43 -19.21
CA ARG A 180 17.07 -12.57 -20.63
C ARG A 180 16.40 -13.78 -21.25
N GLY A 181 16.40 -14.92 -20.55
CA GLY A 181 15.62 -16.11 -20.91
C GLY A 181 14.12 -15.97 -20.62
N GLN A 182 13.72 -14.87 -19.97
CA GLN A 182 12.34 -14.55 -19.58
C GLN A 182 11.68 -15.67 -18.76
N ARG A 183 12.39 -16.17 -17.76
CA ARG A 183 11.87 -17.20 -16.85
C ARG A 183 12.00 -16.77 -15.39
N VAL A 184 11.01 -17.12 -14.58
CA VAL A 184 11.06 -16.93 -13.13
C VAL A 184 11.06 -18.28 -12.41
N SER A 185 11.94 -18.42 -11.45
CA SER A 185 12.03 -19.61 -10.59
C SER A 185 11.12 -19.43 -9.39
N VAL A 186 10.25 -20.43 -9.16
CA VAL A 186 9.26 -20.42 -8.09
C VAL A 186 9.45 -21.65 -7.22
N SER A 187 9.74 -21.43 -5.94
CA SER A 187 9.65 -22.47 -4.92
C SER A 187 8.18 -22.64 -4.56
N LEU A 188 7.60 -23.80 -4.86
CA LEU A 188 6.21 -24.07 -4.50
C LEU A 188 6.04 -24.14 -2.98
N SER A 189 4.92 -23.65 -2.48
CA SER A 189 4.58 -23.80 -1.07
C SER A 189 4.47 -25.29 -0.73
N PRO A 190 5.06 -25.76 0.38
CA PRO A 190 4.90 -27.14 0.78
C PRO A 190 3.40 -27.41 1.04
N LEU A 191 2.93 -28.58 0.59
CA LEU A 191 1.67 -29.13 1.09
C LEU A 191 1.79 -29.28 2.63
N LEU A 192 0.66 -29.30 3.34
CA LEU A 192 0.45 -29.14 4.80
C LEU A 192 1.36 -29.92 5.80
N ASP A 193 2.39 -30.60 5.33
CA ASP A 193 3.32 -31.47 6.06
C ASP A 193 4.41 -30.70 6.85
N ILE A 194 4.51 -29.37 6.72
CA ILE A 194 5.46 -28.53 7.47
C ILE A 194 4.73 -27.49 8.34
N PRO A 195 4.95 -27.45 9.68
CA PRO A 195 4.30 -26.49 10.58
C PRO A 195 4.61 -25.01 10.21
N PRO A 196 3.59 -24.13 10.10
CA PRO A 196 3.74 -22.76 9.58
C PRO A 196 4.67 -21.83 10.38
N ALA A 197 4.92 -22.14 11.66
CA ALA A 197 5.78 -21.34 12.53
C ALA A 197 7.29 -21.52 12.26
N ARG A 198 7.71 -22.61 11.59
CA ARG A 198 9.11 -22.83 11.17
C ARG A 198 9.35 -22.49 9.70
N ALA A 199 8.34 -22.66 8.85
CA ALA A 199 8.44 -22.42 7.42
C ALA A 199 8.78 -20.96 7.02
N ARG A 200 8.28 -19.97 7.78
CA ARG A 200 8.45 -18.54 7.41
C ARG A 200 9.85 -18.00 7.67
N ASP A 201 10.46 -18.39 8.79
CA ASP A 201 11.83 -18.01 9.10
C ASP A 201 12.82 -18.82 8.23
N GLU A 202 12.54 -20.09 7.94
CA GLU A 202 13.35 -20.90 7.01
C GLU A 202 13.32 -20.31 5.58
N LEU A 203 12.15 -19.90 5.05
CA LEU A 203 12.04 -19.24 3.73
C LEU A 203 12.81 -17.91 3.63
N GLU A 204 12.95 -17.14 4.72
CA GLU A 204 13.77 -15.91 4.75
C GLU A 204 15.26 -16.18 5.03
N LEU A 205 15.60 -17.24 5.79
CA LEU A 205 16.97 -17.69 6.04
C LEU A 205 17.59 -18.41 4.82
N ASP A 206 16.77 -19.03 3.98
CA ASP A 206 17.16 -19.82 2.81
C ASP A 206 17.64 -19.02 1.60
N ALA A 207 17.36 -17.71 1.54
CA ALA A 207 17.97 -16.83 0.53
C ALA A 207 19.51 -16.78 0.66
N LYS A 208 20.07 -17.14 1.83
CA LYS A 208 21.52 -17.29 2.04
C LYS A 208 22.07 -18.68 1.67
N ALA A 209 21.22 -19.68 1.46
CA ALA A 209 21.63 -21.04 1.11
C ALA A 209 21.98 -21.21 -0.38
N HIS A 210 21.82 -20.15 -1.19
CA HIS A 210 22.29 -20.05 -2.59
C HIS A 210 23.81 -20.27 -2.79
N VAL A 211 24.56 -20.55 -1.72
CA VAL A 211 26.00 -20.82 -1.75
C VAL A 211 26.32 -22.33 -1.78
N ALA A 212 25.34 -23.21 -1.61
CA ALA A 212 25.59 -24.66 -1.63
C ALA A 212 25.51 -25.23 -3.06
N ASP A 213 26.64 -25.23 -3.76
CA ASP A 213 26.82 -25.99 -5.01
C ASP A 213 27.07 -27.49 -4.72
N GLY A 214 26.55 -28.38 -5.56
CA GLY A 214 26.75 -29.84 -5.48
C GLY A 214 25.51 -30.65 -5.03
N ALA A 215 25.69 -31.97 -4.86
CA ALA A 215 24.60 -32.96 -4.67
C ALA A 215 23.59 -32.63 -3.56
N ARG A 216 24.03 -31.96 -2.49
CA ARG A 216 23.16 -31.53 -1.38
C ARG A 216 22.22 -30.37 -1.77
N GLY A 217 22.66 -29.49 -2.66
CA GLY A 217 21.83 -28.45 -3.25
C GLY A 217 20.76 -29.03 -4.18
N ASP A 218 21.11 -30.05 -4.96
CA ASP A 218 20.17 -30.74 -5.86
C ASP A 218 19.10 -31.54 -5.10
N GLU A 219 19.45 -32.22 -4.01
CA GLU A 219 18.50 -32.89 -3.12
C GLU A 219 17.52 -31.90 -2.46
N LEU A 220 18.00 -30.75 -1.98
CA LEU A 220 17.16 -29.70 -1.41
C LEU A 220 16.22 -29.07 -2.46
N ARG A 221 16.69 -28.88 -3.71
CA ARG A 221 15.85 -28.40 -4.82
C ARG A 221 14.76 -29.42 -5.20
N ALA A 222 15.09 -30.71 -5.21
CA ALA A 222 14.13 -31.79 -5.46
C ALA A 222 13.07 -31.91 -4.36
N GLN A 223 13.45 -31.72 -3.09
CA GLN A 223 12.51 -31.66 -1.96
C GLN A 223 11.60 -30.42 -2.00
N ARG A 224 12.07 -29.30 -2.55
CA ARG A 224 11.38 -27.98 -2.54
C ARG A 224 10.48 -27.71 -3.75
N GLN A 225 10.26 -28.69 -4.64
CA GLN A 225 9.46 -28.57 -5.86
C GLN A 225 9.60 -27.19 -6.53
N ILE A 226 10.82 -26.86 -7.00
CA ILE A 226 11.06 -25.63 -7.73
C ILE A 226 10.58 -25.79 -9.17
N ILE A 227 9.74 -24.87 -9.64
CA ILE A 227 9.29 -24.79 -11.02
C ILE A 227 9.86 -23.55 -11.71
N SER A 228 10.01 -23.61 -13.03
CA SER A 228 10.43 -22.46 -13.85
C SER A 228 9.28 -22.03 -14.74
N LEU A 229 8.78 -20.81 -14.55
CA LEU A 229 7.66 -20.27 -15.31
C LEU A 229 8.17 -19.30 -16.39
N PRO A 230 7.88 -19.55 -17.67
CA PRO A 230 8.20 -18.59 -18.73
C PRO A 230 7.20 -17.44 -18.74
N TYR A 231 7.66 -16.25 -19.13
CA TYR A 231 6.81 -15.06 -19.23
C TYR A 231 7.14 -14.24 -20.47
N ASP A 232 6.15 -13.55 -21.03
CA ASP A 232 6.37 -12.50 -22.03
C ASP A 232 6.25 -11.11 -21.39
N THR A 233 5.62 -11.02 -20.22
CA THR A 233 5.60 -9.85 -19.35
C THR A 233 5.59 -10.29 -17.89
N LEU A 234 6.54 -9.79 -17.12
CA LEU A 234 6.58 -9.96 -15.67
C LEU A 234 6.03 -8.70 -14.99
N VAL A 235 5.13 -8.87 -14.04
CA VAL A 235 4.62 -7.78 -13.19
C VAL A 235 5.02 -8.03 -11.74
N VAL A 236 5.96 -7.24 -11.23
CA VAL A 236 6.42 -7.31 -9.85
C VAL A 236 5.48 -6.52 -8.94
N ALA A 237 4.63 -7.23 -8.20
CA ALA A 237 3.60 -6.68 -7.30
C ALA A 237 3.68 -7.28 -5.88
N CYS A 238 4.86 -7.75 -5.48
CA CYS A 238 5.11 -8.49 -4.23
C CYS A 238 5.10 -7.60 -2.97
N GLY A 239 4.96 -6.28 -3.14
CA GLY A 239 4.92 -5.31 -2.07
C GLY A 239 6.27 -5.17 -1.35
N ALA A 240 6.20 -4.89 -0.05
CA ALA A 240 7.35 -4.72 0.84
C ALA A 240 7.09 -5.41 2.18
N ARG A 241 8.16 -5.78 2.90
CA ARG A 241 8.09 -6.37 4.25
C ARG A 241 8.36 -5.33 5.33
N VAL A 242 8.02 -5.65 6.58
CA VAL A 242 8.31 -4.79 7.74
C VAL A 242 9.82 -4.77 8.02
N SER A 243 10.38 -3.59 8.26
CA SER A 243 11.81 -3.44 8.52
C SER A 243 12.14 -3.62 10.01
N LEU A 244 12.56 -4.83 10.40
CA LEU A 244 12.95 -5.16 11.79
C LEU A 244 14.47 -5.28 11.99
N SER A 245 15.25 -5.48 10.93
CA SER A 245 16.67 -5.84 11.02
C SER A 245 17.58 -4.71 11.51
N ALA A 246 17.12 -3.46 11.42
CA ALA A 246 17.91 -2.29 11.82
C ALA A 246 18.03 -2.13 13.35
N VAL A 247 17.13 -2.77 14.13
CA VAL A 247 17.07 -2.61 15.59
C VAL A 247 17.36 -3.95 16.25
N PRO A 248 18.48 -4.08 16.98
CA PRO A 248 18.84 -5.33 17.65
C PRO A 248 17.72 -5.87 18.55
N GLY A 249 17.38 -7.15 18.34
CA GLY A 249 16.33 -7.85 19.06
C GLY A 249 14.90 -7.65 18.54
N ALA A 250 14.65 -6.68 17.64
CA ALA A 250 13.30 -6.41 17.14
C ALA A 250 12.74 -7.58 16.32
N ALA A 251 13.55 -8.17 15.44
CA ALA A 251 13.13 -9.32 14.62
C ALA A 251 12.71 -10.55 15.46
N LEU A 252 13.29 -10.74 16.64
CA LEU A 252 13.03 -11.89 17.51
C LEU A 252 11.84 -11.69 18.44
N ARG A 253 11.51 -10.43 18.77
CA ARG A 253 10.64 -10.10 19.92
C ARG A 253 9.45 -9.20 19.59
N CYS A 254 9.45 -8.54 18.44
CA CYS A 254 8.33 -7.70 18.03
C CYS A 254 7.37 -8.47 17.13
N HIS A 255 6.08 -8.29 17.38
CA HIS A 255 5.05 -8.66 16.42
C HIS A 255 5.03 -7.65 15.28
N ARG A 256 4.74 -8.15 14.07
CA ARG A 256 4.44 -7.32 12.91
C ARG A 256 2.94 -7.02 12.86
N LEU A 257 2.53 -6.20 11.91
CA LEU A 257 1.13 -6.06 11.53
C LEU A 257 1.03 -5.77 10.03
N LYS A 258 1.28 -6.79 9.22
CA LYS A 258 1.27 -6.72 7.76
C LYS A 258 0.36 -7.78 7.12
N GLU A 259 0.27 -8.95 7.75
CA GLU A 259 -0.47 -10.12 7.29
C GLU A 259 -1.54 -10.59 8.28
N VAL A 260 -2.44 -11.48 7.84
CA VAL A 260 -3.49 -12.06 8.70
C VAL A 260 -2.89 -12.81 9.88
N GLU A 261 -1.81 -13.57 9.66
CA GLU A 261 -1.17 -14.32 10.72
C GLU A 261 -0.53 -13.40 11.75
N ASP A 262 0.01 -12.26 11.32
CA ASP A 262 0.54 -11.26 12.26
C ASP A 262 -0.58 -10.75 13.19
N ALA A 263 -1.78 -10.48 12.65
CA ALA A 263 -2.92 -10.06 13.44
C ALA A 263 -3.39 -11.15 14.42
N ARG A 264 -3.38 -12.43 14.01
CA ARG A 264 -3.70 -13.57 14.88
C ARG A 264 -2.66 -13.76 15.98
N GLU A 265 -1.37 -13.64 15.65
CA GLU A 265 -0.27 -13.75 16.60
C GLU A 265 -0.34 -12.63 17.64
N LEU A 266 -0.61 -11.39 17.20
CA LEU A 266 -0.82 -10.27 18.11
C LEU A 266 -2.02 -10.48 19.03
N ARG A 267 -3.16 -10.95 18.50
CA ARG A 267 -4.34 -11.29 19.32
C ARG A 267 -3.98 -12.33 20.39
N ARG A 268 -3.23 -13.36 20.01
CA ARG A 268 -2.74 -14.40 20.94
C ARG A 268 -1.83 -13.80 22.01
N ALA A 269 -0.87 -12.96 21.63
CA ALA A 269 0.06 -12.32 22.55
C ALA A 269 -0.65 -11.43 23.58
N ILE A 270 -1.65 -10.65 23.15
CA ILE A 270 -2.49 -9.83 24.03
C ILE A 270 -3.24 -10.73 25.02
N SER A 271 -3.95 -11.73 24.53
CA SER A 271 -4.71 -12.66 25.38
C SER A 271 -3.81 -13.45 26.34
N GLU A 272 -2.58 -13.79 25.93
CA GLU A 272 -1.60 -14.48 26.76
C GLU A 272 -1.04 -13.57 27.86
N ALA A 273 -0.75 -12.31 27.55
CA ALA A 273 -0.31 -11.33 28.54
C ALA A 273 -1.32 -11.19 29.69
N PHE A 274 -2.62 -11.09 29.38
CA PHE A 274 -3.68 -11.04 30.39
C PHE A 274 -3.76 -12.32 31.24
N ALA A 275 -3.71 -13.50 30.61
CA ALA A 275 -3.79 -14.74 31.38
C ALA A 275 -2.55 -14.97 32.25
N ARG A 276 -1.36 -14.57 31.79
CA ARG A 276 -0.14 -14.63 32.61
C ARG A 276 -0.25 -13.68 33.79
N ALA A 277 -0.73 -12.45 33.58
CA ALA A 277 -0.96 -11.47 34.64
C ALA A 277 -2.03 -11.91 35.65
N ALA A 278 -2.99 -12.73 35.23
CA ALA A 278 -4.06 -13.26 36.09
C ALA A 278 -3.65 -14.48 36.94
N ARG A 279 -2.45 -15.04 36.76
CA ARG A 279 -2.02 -16.22 37.54
C ARG A 279 -1.83 -15.87 39.02
N THR A 280 -2.26 -16.78 39.88
CA THR A 280 -2.03 -16.69 41.32
C THR A 280 -0.53 -16.56 41.62
N GLY A 281 -0.15 -15.59 42.47
CA GLY A 281 1.24 -15.36 42.87
C GLY A 281 2.05 -14.50 41.91
N THR A 282 1.46 -13.96 40.83
CA THR A 282 2.18 -13.02 39.94
C THR A 282 2.49 -11.71 40.66
N ALA A 283 3.77 -11.33 40.73
CA ALA A 283 4.21 -10.11 41.39
C ALA A 283 3.66 -8.83 40.69
N ASP A 284 3.41 -7.76 41.46
CA ASP A 284 2.84 -6.51 40.94
C ASP A 284 3.65 -5.90 39.78
N GLY A 285 4.97 -5.90 39.91
CA GLY A 285 5.88 -5.40 38.87
C GLY A 285 5.77 -6.20 37.56
N GLU A 286 5.58 -7.51 37.67
CA GLU A 286 5.43 -8.40 36.51
C GLU A 286 4.06 -8.22 35.85
N VAL A 287 2.98 -8.06 36.64
CA VAL A 287 1.65 -7.70 36.12
C VAL A 287 1.73 -6.40 35.32
N ARG A 288 2.39 -5.36 35.87
CA ARG A 288 2.55 -4.06 35.22
C ARG A 288 3.33 -4.18 33.90
N ARG A 289 4.38 -5.00 33.89
CA ARG A 289 5.16 -5.27 32.67
C ARG A 289 4.31 -5.97 31.63
N LEU A 290 3.69 -7.10 31.97
CA LEU A 290 2.87 -7.92 31.06
C LEU A 290 1.72 -7.11 30.44
N LEU A 291 1.12 -6.18 31.18
CA LEU A 291 0.01 -5.37 30.71
C LEU A 291 0.45 -4.03 30.07
N THR A 292 1.73 -3.86 29.77
CA THR A 292 2.23 -2.73 28.96
C THR A 292 2.40 -3.17 27.50
N PHE A 293 1.57 -2.62 26.61
CA PHE A 293 1.63 -2.88 25.17
C PHE A 293 2.30 -1.72 24.45
N VAL A 294 3.37 -1.98 23.70
CA VAL A 294 4.13 -0.93 23.02
C VAL A 294 3.90 -1.01 21.52
N VAL A 295 3.44 0.09 20.91
CA VAL A 295 3.28 0.23 19.47
C VAL A 295 4.38 1.14 18.95
N VAL A 296 5.17 0.67 17.98
CA VAL A 296 6.28 1.44 17.38
C VAL A 296 5.85 1.95 16.01
N GLY A 297 5.72 3.27 15.89
CA GLY A 297 5.40 3.96 14.63
C GLY A 297 4.06 4.68 14.63
N GLY A 298 4.08 6.01 14.72
CA GLY A 298 2.92 6.91 14.61
C GLY A 298 2.36 7.16 13.20
N GLY A 299 2.54 6.21 12.27
CA GLY A 299 1.83 6.22 10.98
C GLY A 299 0.39 5.71 11.12
N PRO A 300 -0.40 5.67 10.02
CA PRO A 300 -1.79 5.21 10.06
C PRO A 300 -1.97 3.89 10.79
N THR A 301 -1.20 2.85 10.42
CA THR A 301 -1.28 1.52 11.04
C THR A 301 -1.09 1.53 12.55
N GLY A 302 -0.08 2.24 13.07
CA GLY A 302 0.19 2.26 14.51
C GLY A 302 -0.78 3.13 15.30
N VAL A 303 -1.31 4.20 14.69
CA VAL A 303 -2.37 5.02 15.29
C VAL A 303 -3.68 4.25 15.36
N GLU A 304 -4.10 3.61 14.27
CA GLU A 304 -5.32 2.79 14.25
C GLU A 304 -5.22 1.63 15.23
N LEU A 305 -4.09 0.92 15.26
CA LEU A 305 -3.87 -0.14 16.24
C LEU A 305 -3.94 0.39 17.68
N SER A 306 -3.32 1.53 17.97
CA SER A 306 -3.37 2.13 19.32
C SER A 306 -4.81 2.46 19.73
N GLY A 307 -5.61 3.00 18.82
CA GLY A 307 -7.04 3.28 19.05
C GLY A 307 -7.86 2.00 19.28
N GLU A 308 -7.70 1.01 18.42
CA GLU A 308 -8.35 -0.31 18.51
C GLU A 308 -8.00 -1.04 19.81
N MET A 309 -6.72 -1.01 20.22
CA MET A 309 -6.28 -1.61 21.48
C MET A 309 -6.87 -0.88 22.68
N THR A 310 -6.97 0.44 22.65
CA THR A 310 -7.59 1.16 23.77
C THR A 310 -9.08 0.87 23.90
N ASP A 311 -9.80 0.69 22.79
CA ASP A 311 -11.20 0.27 22.83
C ASP A 311 -11.34 -1.14 23.40
N LEU A 312 -10.48 -2.06 22.98
CA LEU A 312 -10.39 -3.40 23.55
C LEU A 312 -10.17 -3.37 25.08
N LEU A 313 -9.21 -2.57 25.54
CA LEU A 313 -8.84 -2.48 26.95
C LEU A 313 -9.93 -1.82 27.81
N SER A 314 -10.61 -0.80 27.27
CA SER A 314 -11.63 -0.04 27.98
C SER A 314 -13.01 -0.71 28.01
N SER A 315 -13.27 -1.68 27.12
CA SER A 315 -14.54 -2.39 27.04
C SER A 315 -14.41 -3.87 27.38
N ASP A 316 -13.86 -4.70 26.48
CA ASP A 316 -13.84 -6.16 26.62
C ASP A 316 -12.93 -6.61 27.76
N ALA A 317 -11.72 -6.04 27.90
CA ALA A 317 -10.81 -6.41 28.99
C ALA A 317 -11.37 -6.06 30.37
N ARG A 318 -12.17 -4.99 30.50
CA ARG A 318 -12.87 -4.64 31.75
C ARG A 318 -13.92 -5.68 32.13
N ARG A 319 -14.56 -6.33 31.14
CA ARG A 319 -15.55 -7.40 31.37
C ARG A 319 -14.86 -8.71 31.75
N LEU A 320 -13.80 -9.07 31.03
CA LEU A 320 -13.13 -10.38 31.18
C LEU A 320 -12.12 -10.40 32.34
N TYR A 321 -11.43 -9.29 32.60
CA TYR A 321 -10.37 -9.17 33.61
C TYR A 321 -10.54 -7.88 34.45
N PRO A 322 -11.65 -7.72 35.20
CA PRO A 322 -11.99 -6.47 35.89
C PRO A 322 -10.89 -5.96 36.85
N ALA A 323 -10.20 -6.87 37.55
CA ALA A 323 -9.11 -6.52 38.47
C ALA A 323 -7.82 -6.05 37.77
N LEU A 324 -7.63 -6.39 36.49
CA LEU A 324 -6.41 -6.10 35.73
C LEU A 324 -6.58 -4.99 34.70
N ALA A 325 -7.80 -4.73 34.24
CA ALA A 325 -8.06 -3.82 33.12
C ALA A 325 -7.53 -2.40 33.34
N SER A 326 -7.60 -1.88 34.58
CA SER A 326 -7.05 -0.55 34.93
C SER A 326 -5.51 -0.49 34.93
N ARG A 327 -4.84 -1.64 34.92
CA ARG A 327 -3.37 -1.76 34.89
C ARG A 327 -2.83 -1.87 33.47
N ALA A 328 -3.68 -2.17 32.50
CA ALA A 328 -3.30 -2.29 31.10
C ALA A 328 -3.16 -0.92 30.44
N ARG A 329 -2.11 -0.74 29.64
CA ARG A 329 -1.82 0.53 28.96
C ARG A 329 -1.19 0.31 27.59
N VAL A 330 -1.41 1.28 26.71
CA VAL A 330 -0.80 1.36 25.39
C VAL A 330 0.21 2.50 25.38
N VAL A 331 1.43 2.22 24.91
CA VAL A 331 2.49 3.21 24.70
C VAL A 331 2.82 3.28 23.22
N LEU A 332 2.61 4.43 22.59
CA LEU A 332 2.92 4.67 21.18
C LEU A 332 4.23 5.45 21.06
N VAL A 333 5.27 4.78 20.55
CA VAL A 333 6.60 5.37 20.31
C VAL A 333 6.70 5.82 18.86
N HIS A 334 7.06 7.09 18.62
CA HIS A 334 7.22 7.63 17.28
C HIS A 334 8.42 8.56 17.17
N GLY A 335 9.17 8.42 16.06
CA GLY A 335 10.42 9.13 15.83
C GLY A 335 10.31 10.62 15.54
N GLY A 336 9.12 11.10 15.13
CA GLY A 336 8.84 12.51 14.85
C GLY A 336 8.09 13.21 15.98
N ALA A 337 7.94 14.53 15.85
CA ALA A 337 7.25 15.39 16.81
C ALA A 337 5.71 15.29 16.71
N GLU A 338 5.18 14.79 15.60
CA GLU A 338 3.75 14.69 15.33
C GLU A 338 3.39 13.30 14.78
N LEU A 339 2.16 12.86 15.05
CA LEU A 339 1.61 11.64 14.47
C LEU A 339 1.02 11.92 13.09
N LEU A 340 0.88 10.87 12.28
CA LEU A 340 0.25 10.93 10.97
C LEU A 340 0.77 12.06 10.07
N PRO A 341 2.08 12.12 9.77
CA PRO A 341 2.66 13.19 8.95
C PRO A 341 1.90 13.53 7.65
N PRO A 342 1.27 12.56 6.93
CA PRO A 342 0.52 12.86 5.70
C PRO A 342 -0.77 13.66 5.88
N PHE A 343 -1.27 13.80 7.11
CA PHE A 343 -2.48 14.56 7.39
C PHE A 343 -2.19 16.05 7.59
N GLU A 344 -3.19 16.89 7.33
CA GLU A 344 -3.16 18.32 7.66
C GLU A 344 -2.88 18.55 9.16
N PRO A 345 -2.15 19.63 9.54
CA PRO A 345 -1.71 19.87 10.92
C PRO A 345 -2.83 19.83 11.96
N SER A 346 -4.02 20.34 11.63
CA SER A 346 -5.18 20.30 12.53
C SER A 346 -5.64 18.88 12.83
N LEU A 347 -5.59 17.97 11.85
CA LEU A 347 -5.95 16.56 12.03
C LEU A 347 -4.86 15.80 12.79
N ARG A 348 -3.58 16.14 12.59
CA ARG A 348 -2.47 15.57 13.38
C ARG A 348 -2.58 15.94 14.86
N ALA A 349 -2.89 17.20 15.16
CA ALA A 349 -3.14 17.66 16.53
C ALA A 349 -4.36 16.96 17.15
N ALA A 350 -5.46 16.81 16.38
CA ALA A 350 -6.63 16.06 16.82
C ALA A 350 -6.32 14.58 17.11
N ALA A 351 -5.49 13.93 16.29
CA ALA A 351 -5.04 12.56 16.52
C ALA A 351 -4.31 12.41 17.87
N ALA A 352 -3.32 13.28 18.11
CA ALA A 352 -2.51 13.22 19.33
C ALA A 352 -3.36 13.52 20.58
N SER A 353 -4.24 14.52 20.51
CA SER A 353 -5.16 14.84 21.60
C SER A 353 -6.15 13.70 21.87
N GLY A 354 -6.76 13.16 20.81
CA GLY A 354 -7.75 12.09 20.90
C GLY A 354 -7.19 10.78 21.47
N LEU A 355 -5.96 10.39 21.10
CA LEU A 355 -5.29 9.23 21.69
C LEU A 355 -4.92 9.45 23.16
N ARG A 356 -4.39 10.63 23.52
CA ARG A 356 -4.05 10.97 24.91
C ARG A 356 -5.28 10.98 25.81
N ALA A 357 -6.39 11.56 25.34
CA ALA A 357 -7.66 11.59 26.06
C ALA A 357 -8.18 10.17 26.39
N ARG A 358 -7.80 9.18 25.57
CA ARG A 358 -8.15 7.77 25.76
C ARG A 358 -7.11 6.98 26.58
N GLY A 359 -6.06 7.63 27.07
CA GLY A 359 -5.05 7.02 27.93
C GLY A 359 -3.86 6.39 27.19
N VAL A 360 -3.70 6.64 25.89
CA VAL A 360 -2.50 6.22 25.17
C VAL A 360 -1.33 7.12 25.57
N GLN A 361 -0.22 6.51 26.00
CA GLN A 361 1.00 7.23 26.33
C GLN A 361 1.80 7.49 25.05
N LEU A 362 1.92 8.76 24.65
CA LEU A 362 2.65 9.14 23.45
C LEU A 362 4.11 9.47 23.78
N VAL A 363 5.04 8.72 23.19
CA VAL A 363 6.49 8.91 23.33
C VAL A 363 7.01 9.38 21.97
N LEU A 364 7.01 10.70 21.77
CA LEU A 364 7.34 11.37 20.50
C LEU A 364 8.82 11.75 20.43
N ASN A 365 9.31 12.14 19.26
CA ASN A 365 10.74 12.42 19.02
C ASN A 365 11.66 11.26 19.43
N SER A 366 11.14 10.04 19.39
CA SER A 366 11.69 8.89 20.07
C SER A 366 11.84 7.69 19.15
N ARG A 367 13.01 7.05 19.17
CA ARG A 367 13.32 5.87 18.36
C ARG A 367 13.73 4.73 19.28
N VAL A 368 13.24 3.53 19.00
CA VAL A 368 13.69 2.32 19.69
C VAL A 368 15.10 1.99 19.22
N GLU A 369 16.05 1.85 20.16
CA GLU A 369 17.45 1.49 19.87
C GLU A 369 17.69 -0.01 20.00
N ARG A 370 17.02 -0.67 20.95
CA ARG A 370 17.17 -2.10 21.23
C ARG A 370 15.91 -2.68 21.84
N VAL A 371 15.60 -3.93 21.51
CA VAL A 371 14.52 -4.71 22.14
C VAL A 371 15.12 -5.88 22.92
N GLY A 372 15.17 -5.73 24.24
CA GLY A 372 15.57 -6.78 25.20
C GLY A 372 14.42 -7.75 25.49
N GLU A 373 14.61 -8.68 26.42
CA GLU A 373 13.62 -9.73 26.73
C GLU A 373 12.35 -9.22 27.41
N THR A 374 12.50 -8.24 28.29
CA THR A 374 11.41 -7.73 29.13
C THR A 374 11.26 -6.21 29.03
N THR A 375 12.26 -5.52 28.48
CA THR A 375 12.32 -4.07 28.29
C THR A 375 12.85 -3.73 26.89
N LEU A 376 12.53 -2.51 26.43
CA LEU A 376 13.13 -1.93 25.24
C LEU A 376 13.73 -0.56 25.56
N THR A 377 14.88 -0.28 24.95
CA THR A 377 15.60 0.98 25.11
C THR A 377 15.07 1.99 24.08
N VAL A 378 14.58 3.13 24.54
CA VAL A 378 14.09 4.23 23.72
C VAL A 378 15.05 5.41 23.81
N ARG A 379 15.48 5.91 22.65
CA ARG A 379 16.24 7.15 22.52
C ARG A 379 15.31 8.29 22.14
N THR A 380 15.22 9.28 23.01
CA THR A 380 14.39 10.49 22.84
C THR A 380 15.28 11.68 22.52
N ARG A 381 14.95 12.42 21.46
CA ARG A 381 15.55 13.75 21.24
C ARG A 381 14.84 14.74 22.15
N VAL A 382 15.61 15.45 22.95
CA VAL A 382 15.12 16.49 23.86
C VAL A 382 15.75 17.83 23.50
N ARG A 383 15.06 18.91 23.82
CA ARG A 383 15.57 20.27 23.64
C ARG A 383 15.67 20.93 25.00
N GLY A 384 16.88 21.31 25.39
CA GLY A 384 17.17 21.99 26.64
C GLY A 384 16.55 23.38 26.70
N ALA A 385 16.47 23.95 27.91
CA ALA A 385 15.96 25.30 28.13
C ALA A 385 16.81 26.39 27.46
N ASP A 386 18.07 26.10 27.21
CA ASP A 386 19.06 26.89 26.44
C ASP A 386 18.91 26.71 24.91
N GLY A 387 17.99 25.86 24.47
CA GLY A 387 17.77 25.53 23.06
C GLY A 387 18.70 24.44 22.51
N ALA A 388 19.61 23.89 23.32
CA ALA A 388 20.54 22.84 22.90
C ALA A 388 19.80 21.51 22.65
N GLU A 389 20.15 20.81 21.57
CA GLU A 389 19.63 19.47 21.31
C GLU A 389 20.40 18.43 22.12
N GLY A 390 19.66 17.65 22.91
CA GLY A 390 20.16 16.57 23.72
C GLY A 390 19.50 15.23 23.37
N VAL A 391 20.03 14.17 23.96
CA VAL A 391 19.50 12.82 23.80
C VAL A 391 19.33 12.19 25.16
N GLU A 392 18.11 11.75 25.46
CA GLU A 392 17.79 10.96 26.65
C GLU A 392 17.53 9.51 26.25
N ARG A 393 17.93 8.59 27.14
CA ARG A 393 17.63 7.16 26.99
C ARG A 393 16.74 6.72 28.14
N SER A 394 15.67 6.01 27.82
CA SER A 394 14.78 5.41 28.79
C SER A 394 14.56 3.93 28.51
N GLU A 395 14.31 3.16 29.56
CA GLU A 395 13.93 1.75 29.48
C GLU A 395 12.42 1.63 29.66
N LEU A 396 11.76 0.94 28.72
CA LEU A 396 10.31 0.73 28.77
C LEU A 396 10.01 -0.77 28.92
N PRO A 397 9.43 -1.21 30.05
CA PRO A 397 8.96 -2.58 30.20
C PRO A 397 7.79 -2.87 29.26
N TYR A 398 7.70 -4.09 28.74
CA TYR A 398 6.61 -4.49 27.84
C TYR A 398 6.16 -5.94 28.08
N GLY A 399 4.90 -6.20 27.75
CA GLY A 399 4.34 -7.54 27.60
C GLY A 399 4.28 -7.97 26.13
N ALA A 400 3.98 -7.04 25.22
CA ALA A 400 4.12 -7.23 23.79
C ALA A 400 4.54 -5.92 23.10
N VAL A 401 5.33 -6.03 22.05
CA VAL A 401 5.72 -4.91 21.17
C VAL A 401 5.21 -5.18 19.77
N VAL A 402 4.57 -4.18 19.16
CA VAL A 402 4.11 -4.25 17.76
C VAL A 402 4.87 -3.23 16.94
N TRP A 403 5.52 -3.68 15.88
CA TRP A 403 6.35 -2.86 15.02
C TRP A 403 5.61 -2.48 13.73
N CYS A 404 5.17 -1.22 13.67
CA CYS A 404 4.43 -0.65 12.55
C CYS A 404 5.26 0.36 11.74
N ALA A 405 6.55 0.50 12.03
CA ALA A 405 7.42 1.53 11.46
C ALA A 405 8.38 0.98 10.39
N GLY A 406 8.33 1.59 9.20
CA GLY A 406 9.29 1.34 8.14
C GLY A 406 9.07 0.02 7.40
N THR A 407 9.45 0.03 6.13
CA THR A 407 9.33 -1.09 5.20
C THR A 407 10.68 -1.32 4.53
N THR A 408 10.87 -2.52 3.99
CA THR A 408 12.03 -2.85 3.16
C THR A 408 11.60 -3.74 1.99
N PRO A 409 12.25 -3.64 0.82
CA PRO A 409 11.92 -4.48 -0.34
C PRO A 409 11.98 -5.98 -0.05
N GLN A 410 11.15 -6.75 -0.76
CA GLN A 410 11.14 -8.21 -0.66
C GLN A 410 12.45 -8.83 -1.17
N PRO A 411 12.84 -10.06 -0.73
CA PRO A 411 14.06 -10.72 -1.19
C PRO A 411 14.10 -10.86 -2.72
N PHE A 412 12.97 -11.24 -3.34
CA PHE A 412 12.85 -11.34 -4.80
C PHE A 412 13.20 -10.04 -5.54
N VAL A 413 12.86 -8.87 -4.98
CA VAL A 413 13.23 -7.57 -5.58
C VAL A 413 14.75 -7.41 -5.60
N ARG A 414 15.44 -7.86 -4.55
CA ARG A 414 16.91 -7.80 -4.49
C ARG A 414 17.56 -8.77 -5.47
N ALA A 415 17.02 -10.00 -5.58
CA ALA A 415 17.47 -10.97 -6.57
C ALA A 415 17.32 -10.42 -7.99
N LEU A 416 16.15 -9.87 -8.32
CA LEU A 416 15.92 -9.23 -9.61
C LEU A 416 16.88 -8.05 -9.87
N LEU A 417 17.08 -7.17 -8.89
CA LEU A 417 18.00 -6.03 -9.05
C LEU A 417 19.46 -6.46 -9.28
N ALA A 418 19.87 -7.63 -8.81
CA ALA A 418 21.22 -8.15 -9.06
C ALA A 418 21.44 -8.54 -10.54
N GLU A 419 20.37 -8.92 -11.23
CA GLU A 419 20.37 -9.30 -12.65
C GLU A 419 20.10 -8.13 -13.60
N LEU A 420 19.84 -6.94 -13.05
CA LEU A 420 19.45 -5.74 -13.80
C LEU A 420 20.54 -4.65 -13.73
N PRO A 421 20.57 -3.70 -14.69
CA PRO A 421 21.49 -2.58 -14.65
C PRO A 421 21.22 -1.66 -13.45
N GLU A 422 22.23 -0.90 -13.02
CA GLU A 422 22.14 0.00 -11.86
C GLU A 422 20.96 0.97 -11.91
N ALA A 423 20.59 1.43 -13.12
CA ALA A 423 19.44 2.31 -13.34
C ALA A 423 18.09 1.72 -12.90
N ALA A 424 17.99 0.38 -12.79
CA ALA A 424 16.81 -0.33 -12.31
C ALA A 424 16.63 -0.21 -10.80
N ALA A 425 17.67 0.13 -10.04
CA ALA A 425 17.60 0.29 -8.60
C ALA A 425 17.27 1.75 -8.22
N SER A 426 16.34 1.94 -7.29
CA SER A 426 16.21 3.21 -6.57
C SER A 426 17.10 3.24 -5.33
N ARG A 427 17.33 4.43 -4.79
CA ARG A 427 18.16 4.65 -3.59
C ARG A 427 17.70 3.87 -2.36
N ASP A 428 16.40 3.60 -2.26
CA ASP A 428 15.79 2.83 -1.17
C ASP A 428 15.68 1.32 -1.47
N GLY A 429 16.33 0.85 -2.54
CA GLY A 429 16.42 -0.56 -2.93
C GLY A 429 15.18 -1.13 -3.61
N ARG A 430 14.24 -0.29 -4.03
CA ARG A 430 13.05 -0.68 -4.83
C ARG A 430 13.40 -0.69 -6.33
N LEU A 431 12.46 -1.18 -7.13
CA LEU A 431 12.56 -1.13 -8.59
C LEU A 431 12.23 0.28 -9.08
N ASN A 432 13.21 0.93 -9.69
CA ASN A 432 13.05 2.24 -10.31
C ASN A 432 12.25 2.10 -11.60
N VAL A 433 11.10 2.78 -11.67
CA VAL A 433 10.20 2.72 -12.82
C VAL A 433 10.05 4.07 -13.52
N ASP A 434 9.72 4.01 -14.79
CA ASP A 434 9.31 5.17 -15.58
C ASP A 434 7.82 5.49 -15.42
N SER A 435 7.36 6.53 -16.12
CA SER A 435 5.97 7.00 -16.12
C SER A 435 4.97 5.97 -16.66
N TRP A 436 5.40 4.83 -17.21
CA TRP A 436 4.55 3.71 -17.63
C TRP A 436 4.77 2.47 -16.77
N LEU A 437 5.37 2.62 -15.59
CA LEU A 437 5.60 1.55 -14.61
C LEU A 437 6.55 0.45 -15.11
N ARG A 438 7.34 0.73 -16.16
CA ARG A 438 8.38 -0.18 -16.67
C ARG A 438 9.65 0.01 -15.86
N VAL A 439 10.32 -1.09 -15.53
CA VAL A 439 11.62 -1.03 -14.86
C VAL A 439 12.65 -0.40 -15.80
N ARG A 440 13.42 0.57 -15.30
CA ARG A 440 14.41 1.31 -16.09
C ARG A 440 15.62 0.42 -16.39
N MET A 441 16.03 0.39 -17.65
CA MET A 441 17.13 -0.48 -18.14
C MET A 441 18.44 0.27 -18.46
N GLY A 442 18.55 1.55 -18.07
CA GLY A 442 19.68 2.41 -18.44
C GLY A 442 19.52 3.05 -19.82
N GLY A 443 20.22 4.17 -20.04
CA GLY A 443 20.13 4.98 -21.26
C GLY A 443 19.09 6.10 -21.18
N GLY A 444 19.48 7.32 -21.50
CA GLY A 444 18.53 8.37 -21.90
C GLY A 444 17.77 7.92 -23.15
N THR A 445 16.79 8.72 -23.59
CA THR A 445 15.94 8.46 -24.77
C THR A 445 16.66 8.10 -26.08
N ALA A 446 18.00 8.17 -26.12
CA ALA A 446 18.86 7.82 -27.26
C ALA A 446 19.27 6.33 -27.33
N ASP A 447 19.35 5.57 -26.23
CA ASP A 447 19.89 4.20 -26.23
C ASP A 447 18.85 3.09 -26.45
N ALA A 448 17.56 3.42 -26.48
CA ALA A 448 16.48 2.48 -26.79
C ALA A 448 16.53 1.91 -28.24
N ARG A 449 17.54 2.29 -29.03
CA ARG A 449 17.78 1.83 -30.41
C ARG A 449 19.02 0.96 -30.57
N ALA A 450 19.83 0.77 -29.53
CA ALA A 450 20.97 -0.13 -29.64
C ALA A 450 20.49 -1.58 -29.45
N GLU A 451 20.67 -2.43 -30.48
CA GLU A 451 20.55 -3.86 -30.29
C GLU A 451 21.59 -4.30 -29.25
N PRO A 452 21.19 -5.08 -28.22
CA PRO A 452 22.15 -5.60 -27.26
C PRO A 452 23.15 -6.51 -28.00
N PRO A 453 24.44 -6.47 -27.65
CA PRO A 453 25.43 -7.33 -28.28
C PRO A 453 25.02 -8.81 -28.10
N GLY A 454 24.86 -9.52 -29.22
CA GLY A 454 24.50 -10.94 -29.25
C GLY A 454 23.05 -11.28 -29.65
N GLY A 455 22.25 -10.32 -30.15
CA GLY A 455 20.91 -10.62 -30.70
C GLY A 455 19.85 -10.97 -29.64
N ALA A 456 20.09 -10.63 -28.37
CA ALA A 456 19.14 -10.84 -27.29
C ALA A 456 17.93 -9.89 -27.41
N ALA A 457 16.74 -10.34 -27.03
CA ALA A 457 15.55 -9.48 -27.02
C ALA A 457 15.72 -8.29 -26.05
N PRO A 458 15.27 -7.07 -26.40
CA PRO A 458 15.37 -5.92 -25.50
C PRO A 458 14.55 -6.16 -24.23
N LEU A 459 15.18 -5.95 -23.06
CA LEU A 459 14.53 -6.11 -21.75
C LEU A 459 13.52 -4.98 -21.43
N LEU A 460 13.57 -3.86 -22.16
CA LEU A 460 12.65 -2.74 -21.93
C LEU A 460 11.20 -3.16 -22.20
N GLY A 461 10.34 -3.01 -21.19
CA GLY A 461 8.92 -3.32 -21.30
C GLY A 461 8.57 -4.80 -21.09
N SER A 462 9.55 -5.68 -20.86
CA SER A 462 9.29 -7.07 -20.43
C SER A 462 9.04 -7.18 -18.92
N ILE A 463 9.49 -6.20 -18.13
CA ILE A 463 9.32 -6.16 -16.68
C ILE A 463 8.64 -4.85 -16.25
N LEU A 464 7.51 -5.00 -15.56
CA LEU A 464 6.77 -3.93 -14.90
C LEU A 464 6.90 -4.07 -13.38
N ALA A 465 6.88 -2.96 -12.64
CA ALA A 465 6.80 -2.98 -11.19
C ALA A 465 5.72 -2.02 -10.68
N ILE A 466 4.94 -2.48 -9.70
CA ILE A 466 3.81 -1.72 -9.14
C ILE A 466 3.73 -1.84 -7.61
N GLY A 467 3.04 -0.89 -6.98
CA GLY A 467 2.84 -0.84 -5.53
C GLY A 467 4.14 -0.62 -4.76
N ASP A 468 4.22 -1.18 -3.56
CA ASP A 468 5.36 -0.92 -2.65
C ASP A 468 6.71 -1.48 -3.16
N ALA A 469 6.70 -2.32 -4.19
CA ALA A 469 7.92 -2.82 -4.83
C ALA A 469 8.55 -1.81 -5.81
N ALA A 470 7.77 -0.84 -6.28
CA ALA A 470 8.18 0.14 -7.27
C ALA A 470 8.51 1.50 -6.64
N CYS A 471 9.41 2.23 -7.28
CA CYS A 471 9.77 3.60 -6.97
C CYS A 471 9.73 4.42 -8.27
N GLU A 472 8.73 5.28 -8.41
CA GLU A 472 8.59 6.13 -9.59
C GLU A 472 9.49 7.36 -9.42
N THR A 473 10.46 7.52 -10.32
CA THR A 473 11.31 8.72 -10.40
C THR A 473 11.00 9.47 -11.69
N PHE A 474 10.56 10.73 -11.57
CA PHE A 474 10.29 11.58 -12.72
C PHE A 474 11.62 12.08 -13.30
N ALA A 475 11.83 11.92 -14.60
CA ALA A 475 12.94 12.60 -15.26
C ALA A 475 12.69 14.11 -15.28
N SER A 476 13.76 14.92 -15.21
CA SER A 476 13.68 16.39 -15.19
C SER A 476 12.96 17.00 -16.39
N ASP A 477 12.90 16.29 -17.52
CA ASP A 477 12.24 16.75 -18.76
C ASP A 477 10.73 16.41 -18.84
N ASP A 478 10.22 15.49 -18.01
CA ASP A 478 8.78 15.15 -17.96
C ASP A 478 7.98 16.12 -17.06
N SER A 479 8.58 17.26 -16.71
CA SER A 479 8.30 18.00 -15.47
C SER A 479 7.12 18.97 -15.49
N GLN A 480 6.27 18.95 -16.53
CA GLN A 480 5.11 19.84 -16.61
C GLN A 480 3.76 19.22 -16.24
N THR A 481 3.62 17.88 -16.17
CA THR A 481 2.27 17.27 -16.04
C THR A 481 2.07 16.36 -14.83
N ALA A 482 3.13 15.90 -14.15
CA ALA A 482 3.02 14.84 -13.12
C ALA A 482 3.36 15.27 -11.67
N ARG A 483 3.54 16.56 -11.39
CA ARG A 483 3.80 17.05 -10.03
C ARG A 483 2.50 17.13 -9.22
N SER A 484 2.06 16.04 -8.60
CA SER A 484 1.12 16.15 -7.48
C SER A 484 1.83 16.75 -6.27
N ALA A 485 1.17 17.68 -5.56
CA ALA A 485 1.63 18.28 -4.32
C ALA A 485 1.91 17.26 -3.21
N LEU A 486 1.46 16.01 -3.37
CA LEU A 486 1.75 14.91 -2.46
C LEU A 486 3.26 14.70 -2.26
N ALA A 487 4.06 14.81 -3.34
CA ALA A 487 5.53 14.77 -3.28
C ALA A 487 6.12 15.86 -2.36
N ARG A 488 5.44 17.01 -2.21
CA ARG A 488 5.82 18.09 -1.29
C ARG A 488 5.38 17.83 0.15
N SER A 489 4.26 17.11 0.36
CA SER A 489 3.72 16.84 1.71
C SER A 489 4.46 15.76 2.51
N TYR A 490 5.16 14.84 1.83
CA TYR A 490 5.96 13.78 2.46
C TYR A 490 7.43 14.19 2.72
N GLY A 491 7.87 15.35 2.23
CA GLY A 491 9.21 15.88 2.45
C GLY A 491 9.22 16.91 3.58
N GLU A 492 9.66 16.53 4.77
CA GLU A 492 10.05 17.51 5.77
C GLU A 492 11.33 18.25 5.35
N ARG A 493 11.32 19.54 5.70
CA ARG A 493 12.32 20.57 5.44
C ARG A 493 13.69 20.27 6.07
N GLU A 494 14.71 20.66 5.31
CA GLU A 494 15.91 21.39 5.73
C GLU A 494 16.55 20.98 7.07
N GLY A 495 17.49 20.05 6.99
CA GLY A 495 18.67 20.08 7.84
C GLY A 495 19.80 20.84 7.14
N GLY A 496 20.16 22.02 7.66
CA GLY A 496 21.49 22.64 7.56
C GLY A 496 21.96 23.10 6.17
N GLY A 497 22.27 24.38 6.04
CA GLY A 497 22.70 25.01 4.78
C GLY A 497 23.88 24.31 4.08
N GLY A 498 23.68 23.97 2.81
CA GLY A 498 24.71 23.50 1.90
C GLY A 498 24.13 23.33 0.49
N ALA A 499 24.60 24.18 -0.44
CA ALA A 499 24.46 24.13 -1.91
C ALA A 499 23.10 23.76 -2.53
N ARG A 500 22.53 24.70 -3.31
CA ARG A 500 21.36 24.51 -4.21
C ARG A 500 21.66 23.45 -5.29
N GLY A 501 21.49 22.16 -4.97
CA GLY A 501 21.23 21.11 -5.95
C GLY A 501 19.75 21.08 -6.30
N ALA A 502 19.40 20.84 -7.56
CA ALA A 502 18.00 20.68 -7.98
C ALA A 502 17.31 19.60 -7.12
N ALA A 503 16.23 19.95 -6.43
CA ALA A 503 15.51 19.02 -5.57
C ALA A 503 15.02 17.82 -6.40
N GLU A 504 15.52 16.63 -6.07
CA GLU A 504 15.08 15.38 -6.70
C GLU A 504 13.58 15.17 -6.48
N PRO A 505 12.86 14.62 -7.48
CA PRO A 505 11.44 14.33 -7.34
C PRO A 505 11.19 13.28 -6.25
N THR A 506 10.34 13.61 -5.28
CA THR A 506 9.91 12.68 -4.23
C THR A 506 9.08 11.53 -4.83
N PRO A 507 9.39 10.26 -4.52
CA PRO A 507 8.63 9.13 -5.01
C PRO A 507 7.20 9.11 -4.43
N LEU A 508 6.29 8.46 -5.14
CA LEU A 508 4.93 8.23 -4.64
C LEU A 508 4.93 7.44 -3.32
N PRO A 509 3.97 7.70 -2.41
CA PRO A 509 3.90 7.00 -1.14
C PRO A 509 3.46 5.55 -1.31
N GLN A 510 4.02 4.67 -0.48
CA GLN A 510 3.69 3.24 -0.41
C GLN A 510 2.30 3.05 0.21
N THR A 511 1.26 3.12 -0.61
CA THR A 511 -0.13 3.02 -0.17
C THR A 511 -0.93 2.06 -1.05
N ALA A 512 -1.95 1.44 -0.45
CA ALA A 512 -2.96 0.66 -1.16
C ALA A 512 -3.59 1.44 -2.34
N GLN A 513 -3.76 2.75 -2.18
CA GLN A 513 -4.36 3.60 -3.19
C GLN A 513 -3.47 3.76 -4.43
N VAL A 514 -2.17 3.97 -4.24
CA VAL A 514 -1.17 4.03 -5.33
C VAL A 514 -1.09 2.67 -6.01
N ALA A 515 -0.91 1.59 -5.23
CA ALA A 515 -0.80 0.23 -5.75
C ALA A 515 -2.02 -0.17 -6.61
N ALA A 516 -3.24 0.09 -6.14
CA ALA A 516 -4.46 -0.24 -6.87
C ALA A 516 -4.59 0.56 -8.18
N GLN A 517 -4.23 1.85 -8.18
CA GLN A 517 -4.27 2.67 -9.39
C GLN A 517 -3.21 2.23 -10.41
N GLN A 518 -2.02 1.88 -9.94
CA GLN A 518 -0.93 1.35 -10.78
C GLN A 518 -1.30 0.00 -11.40
N GLY A 519 -1.86 -0.93 -10.62
CA GLY A 519 -2.31 -2.23 -11.13
C GLY A 519 -3.38 -2.13 -12.21
N ALA A 520 -4.39 -1.28 -11.99
CA ALA A 520 -5.43 -1.02 -12.99
C ALA A 520 -4.86 -0.35 -14.26
N PHE A 521 -3.92 0.59 -14.11
CA PHE A 521 -3.25 1.23 -15.24
C PHE A 521 -2.43 0.24 -16.06
N ALA A 522 -1.60 -0.59 -15.42
CA ALA A 522 -0.80 -1.61 -16.09
C ALA A 522 -1.67 -2.60 -16.88
N ALA A 523 -2.77 -3.08 -16.29
CA ALA A 523 -3.73 -3.93 -16.98
C ALA A 523 -4.35 -3.25 -18.21
N ARG A 524 -4.74 -1.97 -18.11
CA ARG A 524 -5.27 -1.21 -19.25
C ARG A 524 -4.25 -1.04 -20.37
N MET A 525 -2.98 -0.81 -20.05
CA MET A 525 -1.94 -0.72 -21.07
C MET A 525 -1.82 -2.03 -21.86
N ILE A 526 -1.85 -3.16 -21.16
CA ILE A 526 -1.75 -4.49 -21.76
C ILE A 526 -3.00 -4.79 -22.60
N ASN A 527 -4.20 -4.59 -22.05
CA ASN A 527 -5.47 -4.81 -22.76
C ASN A 527 -5.60 -3.98 -24.05
N ARG A 528 -5.08 -2.75 -24.04
CA ARG A 528 -5.13 -1.84 -25.19
C ARG A 528 -4.10 -2.20 -26.27
N GLY A 529 -3.17 -3.11 -26.00
CA GLY A 529 -2.17 -3.56 -26.97
C GLY A 529 -1.06 -2.53 -27.23
N TYR A 530 -0.66 -1.78 -26.20
CA TYR A 530 0.52 -0.91 -26.31
C TYR A 530 1.80 -1.74 -26.35
N THR A 531 2.70 -1.42 -27.27
CA THR A 531 4.06 -1.92 -27.31
C THR A 531 4.88 -1.26 -26.21
N LEU A 532 5.19 -2.02 -25.16
CA LEU A 532 5.94 -1.52 -24.00
C LEU A 532 7.44 -1.36 -24.27
N ALA A 533 7.94 -1.75 -25.45
CA ALA A 533 9.33 -1.58 -25.84
C ALA A 533 9.66 -0.17 -26.38
N SER A 534 8.66 0.68 -26.67
CA SER A 534 8.87 2.05 -27.17
C SER A 534 8.62 3.11 -26.10
N THR A 535 9.26 4.26 -26.18
CA THR A 535 9.03 5.39 -25.25
C THR A 535 8.61 6.65 -26.03
N PRO A 536 7.38 7.16 -25.86
CA PRO A 536 6.27 6.55 -25.10
C PRO A 536 5.78 5.22 -25.73
N PRO A 537 5.09 4.35 -24.97
CA PRO A 537 4.45 3.17 -25.52
C PRO A 537 3.42 3.56 -26.59
N VAL A 538 3.41 2.83 -27.71
CA VAL A 538 2.53 3.10 -28.85
C VAL A 538 1.66 1.88 -29.15
N LEU A 539 0.45 2.09 -29.68
CA LEU A 539 -0.39 0.95 -30.08
C LEU A 539 0.33 0.14 -31.17
N ALA A 540 0.45 -1.17 -30.99
CA ALA A 540 1.14 -2.06 -31.94
C ALA A 540 0.51 -1.98 -33.35
N ASP A 541 1.31 -2.05 -34.42
CA ASP A 541 0.81 -1.98 -35.80
C ASP A 541 0.14 -3.29 -36.26
N ALA A 542 -1.07 -3.19 -36.82
CA ALA A 542 -1.86 -4.36 -37.25
C ALA A 542 -1.27 -5.08 -38.47
N ARG A 543 -0.26 -4.51 -39.14
CA ARG A 543 0.37 -5.05 -40.37
C ARG A 543 1.76 -5.66 -40.15
N ALA A 544 2.38 -5.44 -39.00
CA ALA A 544 3.59 -6.15 -38.60
C ALA A 544 3.16 -7.49 -38.00
N GLY A 545 3.04 -8.52 -38.85
CA GLY A 545 2.40 -9.79 -38.53
C GLY A 545 2.99 -10.52 -37.32
N GLY A 546 2.12 -11.24 -36.60
CA GLY A 546 2.49 -12.21 -35.57
C GLY A 546 1.38 -12.45 -34.55
N ASP A 547 1.04 -11.43 -33.75
CA ASP A 547 0.50 -11.72 -32.42
C ASP A 547 -0.92 -11.18 -32.23
N GLY A 548 -1.88 -12.11 -32.17
CA GLY A 548 -3.31 -11.86 -32.09
C GLY A 548 -3.75 -11.19 -30.80
N ALA A 549 -3.80 -9.85 -30.77
CA ALA A 549 -4.72 -9.15 -29.88
C ALA A 549 -6.16 -9.35 -30.41
N PRO A 550 -7.00 -10.19 -29.78
CA PRO A 550 -8.34 -10.48 -30.30
C PRO A 550 -9.22 -9.24 -30.12
N GLY A 551 -9.82 -8.73 -31.20
CA GLY A 551 -10.87 -7.69 -31.13
C GLY A 551 -10.42 -6.23 -31.31
N ALA A 552 -9.16 -5.96 -31.63
CA ALA A 552 -8.61 -4.59 -31.64
C ALA A 552 -9.10 -3.68 -32.80
N GLY A 553 -9.70 -4.19 -33.88
CA GLY A 553 -10.05 -3.35 -35.05
C GLY A 553 -11.02 -2.20 -34.72
N GLY A 554 -12.08 -2.49 -33.96
CA GLY A 554 -13.10 -1.51 -33.55
C GLY A 554 -12.70 -0.64 -32.36
N ALA A 555 -11.90 -1.15 -31.43
CA ALA A 555 -11.45 -0.38 -30.27
C ALA A 555 -10.27 0.54 -30.61
N ARG A 556 -9.39 0.12 -31.52
CA ARG A 556 -8.19 0.87 -31.90
C ARG A 556 -8.51 2.18 -32.60
N TRP A 557 -9.44 2.20 -33.58
CA TRP A 557 -9.82 3.46 -34.23
C TRP A 557 -10.36 4.45 -33.21
N TRP A 558 -11.15 3.97 -32.24
CA TRP A 558 -11.75 4.81 -31.21
C TRP A 558 -10.71 5.35 -30.22
N LEU A 559 -9.72 4.55 -29.84
CA LEU A 559 -8.57 4.98 -29.04
C LEU A 559 -7.72 6.03 -29.80
N VAL A 560 -7.42 5.78 -31.07
CA VAL A 560 -6.68 6.75 -31.91
C VAL A 560 -7.48 8.04 -32.10
N ALA A 561 -8.79 7.96 -32.33
CA ALA A 561 -9.68 9.12 -32.44
C ALA A 561 -9.75 9.96 -31.14
N ARG A 562 -9.53 9.33 -29.98
CA ARG A 562 -9.40 10.01 -28.68
C ARG A 562 -7.99 10.58 -28.42
N GLY A 563 -7.08 10.50 -29.39
CA GLY A 563 -5.70 10.96 -29.26
C GLY A 563 -4.79 10.07 -28.42
N VAL A 564 -5.23 8.86 -28.04
CA VAL A 564 -4.45 7.92 -27.21
C VAL A 564 -3.74 6.84 -28.04
N GLY A 565 -3.32 7.18 -29.26
CA GLY A 565 -2.44 6.32 -30.06
C GLY A 565 -1.06 6.09 -29.41
N ARG A 566 -0.63 7.05 -28.58
CA ARG A 566 0.48 6.92 -27.62
C ARG A 566 -0.11 6.79 -26.22
N ALA A 567 0.44 5.91 -25.40
CA ALA A 567 -0.05 5.71 -24.03
C ALA A 567 0.22 6.96 -23.19
N PRO A 568 -0.80 7.52 -22.51
CA PRO A 568 -0.56 8.59 -21.54
C PRO A 568 0.27 8.05 -20.36
N PRO A 569 1.09 8.89 -19.71
CA PRO A 569 1.82 8.49 -18.51
C PRO A 569 0.85 8.19 -17.36
N PHE A 570 1.31 7.40 -16.40
CA PHE A 570 0.62 7.15 -15.15
C PHE A 570 0.44 8.47 -14.38
N ALA A 571 -0.78 8.70 -13.92
CA ALA A 571 -1.13 9.85 -13.09
C ALA A 571 -1.87 9.38 -11.84
N PHE A 572 -1.21 9.52 -10.69
CA PHE A 572 -1.81 9.23 -9.40
C PHE A 572 -2.89 10.28 -9.07
N LEU A 573 -4.11 9.80 -8.80
CA LEU A 573 -5.19 10.65 -8.29
C LEU A 573 -5.30 10.42 -6.80
N ASN A 574 -4.86 11.38 -6.00
CA ASN A 574 -5.02 11.34 -4.56
C ASN A 574 -6.49 11.57 -4.18
N LEU A 575 -7.09 10.59 -3.52
CA LEU A 575 -8.46 10.60 -3.01
C LEU A 575 -8.53 10.96 -1.52
N GLY A 576 -7.39 11.23 -0.90
CA GLY A 576 -7.26 11.51 0.51
C GLY A 576 -6.90 10.29 1.36
N ILE A 577 -7.00 10.48 2.68
CA ILE A 577 -6.54 9.56 3.71
C ILE A 577 -7.53 9.53 4.89
N LEU A 578 -7.64 8.36 5.51
CA LEU A 578 -8.53 8.10 6.64
C LEU A 578 -7.72 7.38 7.72
N ALA A 579 -7.99 7.64 9.00
CA ALA A 579 -7.35 6.95 10.12
C ALA A 579 -8.29 6.90 11.33
N PHE A 580 -8.60 5.70 11.80
CA PHE A 580 -9.30 5.48 13.07
C PHE A 580 -8.41 5.85 14.28
N ILE A 581 -8.99 6.41 15.34
CA ILE A 581 -8.25 6.83 16.55
C ILE A 581 -8.86 6.30 17.87
N GLY A 582 -9.78 5.32 17.80
CA GLY A 582 -10.45 4.76 18.97
C GLY A 582 -11.73 5.48 19.35
N GLY A 583 -12.55 4.85 20.20
CA GLY A 583 -13.75 5.39 20.84
C GLY A 583 -14.80 5.92 19.86
N GLY A 584 -14.94 5.26 18.70
CA GLY A 584 -15.88 5.70 17.66
C GLY A 584 -15.49 7.03 16.99
N GLU A 585 -14.20 7.40 17.00
CA GLU A 585 -13.67 8.58 16.32
C GLU A 585 -12.67 8.20 15.23
N ALA A 586 -12.66 8.97 14.16
CA ALA A 586 -11.64 8.85 13.11
C ALA A 586 -11.33 10.22 12.51
N LEU A 587 -10.23 10.28 11.79
CA LEU A 587 -9.81 11.40 10.97
C LEU A 587 -10.16 11.09 9.52
N ALA A 588 -10.75 12.06 8.84
CA ALA A 588 -11.07 11.95 7.43
C ALA A 588 -10.58 13.18 6.69
N GLN A 589 -9.67 12.98 5.74
CA GLN A 589 -9.22 14.01 4.81
C GLN A 589 -9.53 13.52 3.39
N VAL A 590 -10.57 14.07 2.76
CA VAL A 590 -10.97 13.72 1.40
C VAL A 590 -10.34 14.71 0.45
N GLN A 591 -9.66 14.20 -0.57
CA GLN A 591 -8.96 15.02 -1.55
C GLN A 591 -9.34 14.62 -2.96
N LEU A 592 -9.13 15.54 -3.89
CA LEU A 592 -9.19 15.28 -5.31
C LEU A 592 -7.94 15.87 -5.96
N GLY A 593 -6.96 15.01 -6.19
CA GLY A 593 -5.61 15.45 -6.56
C GLY A 593 -5.01 16.26 -5.41
N ASP A 594 -4.69 17.52 -5.69
CA ASP A 594 -4.06 18.42 -4.72
C ASP A 594 -5.06 19.25 -3.91
N VAL A 595 -6.36 19.13 -4.21
CA VAL A 595 -7.40 19.93 -3.57
C VAL A 595 -8.05 19.14 -2.44
N THR A 596 -7.96 19.67 -1.22
CA THR A 596 -8.69 19.13 -0.05
C THR A 596 -10.14 19.57 -0.11
N LEU A 597 -11.05 18.61 -0.30
CA LEU A 597 -12.49 18.84 -0.41
C LEU A 597 -13.17 18.84 0.96
N LEU A 598 -12.70 17.99 1.87
CA LEU A 598 -13.26 17.81 3.20
C LEU A 598 -12.16 17.41 4.18
N LYS A 599 -12.19 17.98 5.38
CA LYS A 599 -11.37 17.55 6.51
C LYS A 599 -12.24 17.51 7.77
N GLU A 600 -12.35 16.34 8.38
CA GLU A 600 -13.19 16.10 9.55
C GLU A 600 -12.46 15.21 10.56
N ALA A 601 -12.78 15.39 11.84
CA ALA A 601 -12.30 14.55 12.92
C ALA A 601 -13.48 14.15 13.84
N GLY A 602 -13.27 13.15 14.69
CA GLY A 602 -14.28 12.71 15.65
C GLY A 602 -15.32 11.78 15.03
N SER A 603 -16.55 11.80 15.55
CA SER A 603 -17.61 10.86 15.16
C SER A 603 -18.07 11.00 13.71
N VAL A 604 -18.03 12.23 13.15
CA VAL A 604 -18.32 12.46 11.72
C VAL A 604 -17.25 11.80 10.86
N GLY A 605 -15.98 11.99 11.22
CA GLY A 605 -14.85 11.30 10.57
C GLY A 605 -14.99 9.77 10.66
N PHE A 606 -15.47 9.25 11.79
CA PHE A 606 -15.72 7.81 11.97
C PHE A 606 -16.82 7.26 11.06
N LEU A 607 -17.94 7.97 10.91
CA LEU A 607 -19.00 7.58 9.97
C LEU A 607 -18.48 7.55 8.53
N LEU A 608 -17.67 8.54 8.14
CA LEU A 608 -17.01 8.57 6.84
C LEU A 608 -16.04 7.41 6.67
N TRP A 609 -15.19 7.13 7.68
CA TRP A 609 -14.26 6.01 7.69
C TRP A 609 -15.00 4.68 7.45
N ARG A 610 -16.05 4.39 8.22
CA ARG A 610 -16.85 3.15 8.06
C ARG A 610 -17.49 3.06 6.68
N SER A 611 -18.08 4.17 6.21
CA SER A 611 -18.76 4.22 4.92
C SER A 611 -17.80 3.97 3.76
N VAL A 612 -16.65 4.64 3.75
CA VAL A 612 -15.64 4.49 2.69
C VAL A 612 -15.05 3.09 2.72
N TYR A 613 -14.67 2.58 3.90
CA TYR A 613 -14.05 1.25 3.99
C TYR A 613 -15.03 0.13 3.63
N LEU A 614 -16.32 0.29 3.96
CA LEU A 614 -17.35 -0.64 3.51
C LEU A 614 -17.51 -0.63 1.98
N VAL A 615 -17.60 0.56 1.37
CA VAL A 615 -17.70 0.68 -0.10
C VAL A 615 -16.44 0.15 -0.80
N LYS A 616 -15.26 0.33 -0.20
CA LYS A 616 -13.98 -0.10 -0.75
C LYS A 616 -13.70 -1.59 -0.61
N GLN A 617 -14.48 -2.32 0.18
CA GLN A 617 -14.39 -3.78 0.20
C GLN A 617 -14.51 -4.36 -1.20
N VAL A 618 -13.69 -5.38 -1.48
CA VAL A 618 -13.45 -5.88 -2.83
C VAL A 618 -14.58 -6.74 -3.39
N ALA A 619 -15.38 -7.38 -2.55
CA ALA A 619 -16.54 -8.18 -2.94
C ALA A 619 -17.76 -7.87 -2.06
N LEU A 620 -18.96 -8.21 -2.56
CA LEU A 620 -20.21 -8.10 -1.80
C LEU A 620 -20.16 -8.94 -0.52
N ARG A 621 -19.57 -10.14 -0.60
CA ARG A 621 -19.33 -11.02 0.56
C ARG A 621 -18.60 -10.28 1.68
N ASN A 622 -17.46 -9.64 1.38
CA ASN A 622 -16.71 -8.88 2.38
C ASN A 622 -17.53 -7.75 2.98
N ARG A 623 -18.34 -7.04 2.18
CA ARG A 623 -19.21 -5.97 2.69
C ARG A 623 -20.19 -6.50 3.73
N VAL A 624 -20.90 -7.58 3.40
CA VAL A 624 -21.87 -8.20 4.30
C VAL A 624 -21.19 -8.68 5.57
N LEU A 625 -20.05 -9.37 5.45
CA LEU A 625 -19.32 -9.91 6.59
C LEU A 625 -18.76 -8.82 7.51
N VAL A 626 -18.16 -7.76 6.96
CA VAL A 626 -17.66 -6.62 7.74
C VAL A 626 -18.80 -5.90 8.45
N THR A 627 -19.95 -5.69 7.79
CA THR A 627 -21.13 -5.11 8.44
C THR A 627 -21.63 -5.99 9.57
N PHE A 628 -21.68 -7.30 9.37
CA PHE A 628 -22.09 -8.26 10.38
C PHE A 628 -21.11 -8.30 11.57
N ASP A 629 -19.80 -8.28 11.31
CA ASP A 629 -18.78 -8.26 12.36
C ASP A 629 -18.90 -7.01 13.22
N TRP A 630 -19.12 -5.85 12.62
CA TRP A 630 -19.35 -4.64 13.40
C TRP A 630 -20.62 -4.70 14.24
N LEU A 631 -21.69 -5.29 13.72
CA LEU A 631 -22.92 -5.50 14.48
C LEU A 631 -22.68 -6.47 15.65
N LYS A 632 -22.02 -7.60 15.37
CA LYS A 632 -21.60 -8.60 16.37
C LYS A 632 -20.77 -7.95 17.47
N ALA A 633 -19.75 -7.19 17.11
CA ALA A 633 -18.87 -6.50 18.05
C ALA A 633 -19.62 -5.47 18.90
N ALA A 634 -20.59 -4.75 18.31
CA ALA A 634 -21.40 -3.78 19.03
C ALA A 634 -22.37 -4.43 20.03
N VAL A 635 -22.94 -5.59 19.69
CA VAL A 635 -23.96 -6.28 20.52
C VAL A 635 -23.30 -7.18 21.57
N PHE A 636 -22.30 -7.97 21.20
CA PHE A 636 -21.73 -9.02 22.04
C PHE A 636 -20.32 -8.70 22.56
N GLY A 637 -19.67 -7.66 22.05
CA GLY A 637 -18.25 -7.41 22.27
C GLY A 637 -17.36 -8.14 21.27
N ARG A 638 -16.05 -7.95 21.39
CA ARG A 638 -15.02 -8.50 20.48
C ARG A 638 -14.71 -9.96 20.81
N ASP A 639 -14.34 -10.72 19.78
CA ASP A 639 -13.84 -12.09 19.98
C ASP A 639 -12.31 -12.10 20.19
N LEU A 640 -11.90 -12.49 21.41
CA LEU A 640 -10.50 -12.56 21.85
C LEU A 640 -9.97 -13.99 21.99
N THR A 641 -10.72 -14.96 21.46
CA THR A 641 -10.33 -16.36 21.55
C THR A 641 -9.05 -16.64 20.76
N ARG A 642 -8.22 -17.58 21.25
CA ARG A 642 -6.80 -17.75 20.85
C ARG A 642 -6.54 -18.60 19.59
N PHE A 643 -7.55 -18.84 18.75
CA PHE A 643 -7.50 -19.83 17.66
C PHE A 643 -6.49 -19.51 16.55
#